data_AF-A0A2D8RDU1-F1
#
_entry.id   AF-A0A2D8RDU1-F1
#
_cell.length_a   1.000
_cell.length_b   1.000
_cell.length_c   1.000
_cell.angle_alpha   90.00
_cell.angle_beta   90.00
_cell.angle_gamma   90.00
#
_symmetry.space_group_name_H-M   'P 1'
#
loop_
_entity.id
_entity.type
_entity.pdbx_description
1 polymer ?
#
loop_
_entity_poly.entity_id
_entity_poly.type
_entity_poly.pdbx_seq_one_letter_code
_entity_poly.pdbx_strand_id
1 'polypeptide(L)'
;MLGFSMSVNTKGASSPFARWTSMLAASLLLIACGGESGGGGGGPPTVSGVVVKGPVVGATVIAFQGDTEEPVGPPVATDSEGRYSIRNALNYRGPVRVVATSGRYINEANNADAPLDIQLEAYSIIENSAGSTTVNVTPLTTLAATQLRRQGQLTDGASISNTNNLIGQAFGISDITRVVPTNLLTKQVSAGALSQADRYGILLAGIGQLVIQRDLGQSLGDVMDAFADDLEDGALNSTDGVLDSALGQLGANNSALLGTITNQAIQAVAAGTGAGASVLEIGRIELTVDAAELALTDTRTINATVFPRTTADTALNWSSERPDIVAVDQTGLVTAVSPGSARVTASSQADANILQSILISVRDDSGAVPDPLLDISLVGPATLVRGESGNAVVAPIPATALLRNVTWSTSNAEVVSISAGGRIEAVGVGTASIKASSGSVVSKTPLIVNVIAPDLQGIAISGPERVVRGGSITLGVVPIPGDAISGPAIWSSNRPDIANVVGGQLTGFSVGSVIIGASVGGFTAEKAIEVIPPAVSGLRIDGVTSLQVGAGTVQLTAVASPTNADTGTLTWSSDNPNIASVDQNGVLIGNSAGQTTIRVRSSTNASVEGVVPVTVTAQTPPPVTGLRIIGESPAVITSNQIIDYDVEPVPAEAQLGPVRWTSSNESIATVNPGTGQVQPVNGGVVTISVFLDGVAGVPPATASVTIEPAISGPDLGAPVEGDDSDDDDGDGSENEEEEEEEEEEDDDRGPFNGILGAIFGRN
;
A
#
# COMPACT_ATOMS: atom_id res chain seq x y z
N MET A 1 -8.63 -8.05 43.67
CA MET A 1 -8.29 -7.35 44.93
C MET A 1 -7.74 -6.00 44.54
N LEU A 2 -8.33 -4.89 45.02
CA LEU A 2 -8.06 -3.50 44.60
C LEU A 2 -8.41 -3.17 43.12
N GLY A 3 -8.78 -1.92 42.83
CA GLY A 3 -9.11 -1.41 41.48
C GLY A 3 -10.40 -0.58 41.41
N PHE A 4 -10.33 0.70 41.77
CA PHE A 4 -11.44 1.67 41.87
C PHE A 4 -12.44 1.69 40.70
N SER A 5 -13.72 1.92 41.01
CA SER A 5 -14.73 2.47 40.09
C SER A 5 -15.05 3.91 40.48
N MET A 6 -14.98 4.83 39.52
CA MET A 6 -15.37 6.23 39.70
C MET A 6 -15.88 6.81 38.37
N SER A 7 -17.20 6.98 38.24
CA SER A 7 -17.81 7.49 37.01
C SER A 7 -17.83 9.02 37.01
N VAL A 8 -17.10 9.63 36.08
CA VAL A 8 -17.07 11.09 35.87
C VAL A 8 -17.86 11.39 34.59
N ASN A 9 -18.99 12.08 34.74
CA ASN A 9 -19.85 12.47 33.62
C ASN A 9 -19.78 13.98 33.38
N THR A 10 -18.88 14.41 32.49
CA THR A 10 -18.61 15.81 32.16
C THR A 10 -19.37 16.28 30.91
N LYS A 11 -20.61 16.74 31.09
CA LYS A 11 -21.27 17.60 30.09
C LYS A 11 -20.74 19.04 30.20
N GLY A 12 -19.75 19.39 29.39
CA GLY A 12 -19.24 20.76 29.25
C GLY A 12 -19.85 21.47 28.05
N ALA A 13 -20.87 22.30 28.28
CA ALA A 13 -21.36 23.28 27.30
C ALA A 13 -22.07 24.42 28.03
N SER A 14 -21.50 25.63 28.01
CA SER A 14 -22.08 26.82 28.64
C SER A 14 -21.79 28.06 27.80
N SER A 15 -22.82 28.61 27.17
CA SER A 15 -22.75 29.90 26.47
C SER A 15 -22.80 31.07 27.47
N PRO A 16 -22.00 32.13 27.28
CA PRO A 16 -21.84 33.21 28.27
C PRO A 16 -22.92 34.31 28.16
N PHE A 17 -24.21 33.93 28.11
CA PHE A 17 -25.32 34.90 28.01
C PHE A 17 -26.60 34.53 28.79
N ALA A 18 -26.55 33.53 29.68
CA ALA A 18 -27.75 32.93 30.30
C ALA A 18 -27.75 32.93 31.85
N ARG A 19 -27.45 34.07 32.48
CA ARG A 19 -27.76 34.36 33.90
C ARG A 19 -28.21 35.82 34.06
N TRP A 20 -28.91 36.13 35.17
CA TRP A 20 -29.48 37.45 35.52
C TRP A 20 -30.84 37.87 34.90
N THR A 21 -31.74 36.92 34.65
CA THR A 21 -33.19 37.20 34.54
C THR A 21 -33.95 36.79 35.82
N SER A 22 -33.48 37.20 37.01
CA SER A 22 -34.13 36.89 38.31
C SER A 22 -33.70 37.80 39.46
N MET A 23 -33.98 39.10 39.41
CA MET A 23 -34.07 39.95 40.62
C MET A 23 -34.84 41.26 40.34
N LEU A 24 -36.18 41.21 40.44
CA LEU A 24 -37.05 42.38 40.28
C LEU A 24 -38.26 42.29 41.25
N ALA A 25 -38.00 42.41 42.55
CA ALA A 25 -38.99 42.77 43.60
C ALA A 25 -38.33 42.80 45.01
N ALA A 26 -37.91 43.98 45.50
CA ALA A 26 -37.66 44.23 46.94
C ALA A 26 -37.37 45.72 47.27
N SER A 27 -38.11 46.68 46.70
CA SER A 27 -37.94 48.11 47.05
C SER A 27 -38.56 48.43 48.42
N LEU A 28 -37.87 48.07 49.51
CA LEU A 28 -38.26 48.48 50.86
C LEU A 28 -37.80 49.91 51.15
N LEU A 29 -38.72 50.76 51.62
CA LEU A 29 -38.37 52.10 52.09
C LEU A 29 -37.48 52.01 53.34
N LEU A 30 -36.40 52.80 53.36
CA LEU A 30 -35.72 53.21 54.58
C LEU A 30 -35.35 54.68 54.50
N ILE A 31 -36.29 55.53 54.92
CA ILE A 31 -36.06 56.96 55.12
C ILE A 31 -35.21 57.12 56.40
N ALA A 32 -33.98 57.60 56.25
CA ALA A 32 -33.10 57.97 57.36
C ALA A 32 -32.81 59.48 57.28
N CYS A 33 -33.45 60.25 58.16
CA CYS A 33 -33.30 61.71 58.21
C CYS A 33 -32.33 62.11 59.33
N GLY A 34 -31.39 63.02 59.02
CA GLY A 34 -30.69 63.92 59.96
C GLY A 34 -29.90 63.30 61.13
N GLY A 35 -28.58 63.42 61.12
CA GLY A 35 -27.74 62.94 62.23
C GLY A 35 -26.28 63.40 62.17
N GLU A 36 -26.04 64.70 62.28
CA GLU A 36 -24.69 65.28 62.29
C GLU A 36 -24.02 65.17 63.68
N SER A 37 -23.00 64.31 63.83
CA SER A 37 -22.04 64.40 64.93
C SER A 37 -20.69 63.77 64.54
N GLY A 38 -19.59 64.42 64.93
CA GLY A 38 -18.24 64.04 64.50
C GLY A 38 -17.60 62.94 65.35
N GLY A 39 -17.00 61.94 64.69
CA GLY A 39 -16.19 60.90 65.32
C GLY A 39 -15.34 60.17 64.27
N GLY A 40 -14.02 60.36 64.31
CA GLY A 40 -13.11 59.93 63.24
C GLY A 40 -12.87 58.41 63.19
N GLY A 41 -13.75 57.68 62.49
CA GLY A 41 -13.51 56.32 62.01
C GLY A 41 -13.79 56.26 60.51
N GLY A 42 -12.77 55.98 59.70
CA GLY A 42 -12.92 55.94 58.25
C GLY A 42 -13.93 54.87 57.80
N GLY A 43 -14.94 55.29 57.04
CA GLY A 43 -15.85 54.35 56.38
C GLY A 43 -15.11 53.47 55.35
N PRO A 44 -15.71 52.34 54.92
CA PRO A 44 -15.11 51.49 53.89
C PRO A 44 -14.84 52.30 52.61
N PRO A 45 -13.78 51.97 51.86
CA PRO A 45 -13.39 52.69 50.64
C PRO A 45 -14.54 52.74 49.63
N THR A 46 -14.68 53.87 48.94
CA THR A 46 -15.74 54.07 47.93
C THR A 46 -15.18 54.58 46.60
N VAL A 47 -15.90 54.27 45.52
CA VAL A 47 -15.85 55.00 44.25
C VAL A 47 -17.07 55.90 44.24
N SER A 48 -16.89 57.21 44.19
CA SER A 48 -17.98 58.18 44.30
C SER A 48 -17.76 59.40 43.42
N GLY A 49 -18.83 60.10 43.08
CA GLY A 49 -18.76 61.29 42.22
C GLY A 49 -20.14 61.77 41.84
N VAL A 50 -20.23 62.50 40.73
CA VAL A 50 -21.50 62.92 40.11
C VAL A 50 -21.63 62.43 38.67
N VAL A 51 -22.86 62.10 38.26
CA VAL A 51 -23.23 61.90 36.86
C VAL A 51 -23.86 63.20 36.33
N VAL A 52 -23.26 63.82 35.30
CA VAL A 52 -23.62 65.18 34.86
C VAL A 52 -23.74 65.31 33.33
N LYS A 53 -24.96 65.61 32.90
CA LYS A 53 -25.38 66.21 31.61
C LYS A 53 -26.26 67.46 31.90
N GLY A 54 -26.00 68.12 33.04
CA GLY A 54 -27.03 68.51 34.01
C GLY A 54 -27.23 67.40 35.06
N PRO A 55 -27.63 67.66 36.31
CA PRO A 55 -27.67 66.62 37.35
C PRO A 55 -28.57 65.44 36.96
N VAL A 56 -27.98 64.24 36.77
CA VAL A 56 -28.73 63.07 36.31
C VAL A 56 -29.27 62.30 37.51
N VAL A 57 -30.58 62.36 37.72
CA VAL A 57 -31.30 61.77 38.87
C VAL A 57 -31.78 60.37 38.53
N GLY A 58 -31.59 59.42 39.46
CA GLY A 58 -32.03 58.03 39.31
C GLY A 58 -31.29 57.21 38.25
N ALA A 59 -30.10 57.66 37.81
CA ALA A 59 -29.23 56.87 36.94
C ALA A 59 -28.65 55.68 37.72
N THR A 60 -28.59 54.51 37.08
CA THR A 60 -27.95 53.32 37.64
C THR A 60 -26.46 53.38 37.33
N VAL A 61 -25.64 53.46 38.39
CA VAL A 61 -24.18 53.56 38.30
C VAL A 61 -23.53 52.25 38.76
N ILE A 62 -22.60 51.75 37.96
CA ILE A 62 -21.80 50.56 38.22
C ILE A 62 -20.32 50.91 38.02
N ALA A 63 -19.45 50.46 38.93
CA ALA A 63 -18.01 50.59 38.80
C ALA A 63 -17.41 49.19 38.55
N PHE A 64 -16.63 49.05 37.47
CA PHE A 64 -16.03 47.81 37.02
C PHE A 64 -14.49 47.82 37.19
N GLN A 65 -13.91 46.63 37.32
CA GLN A 65 -12.46 46.42 37.43
C GLN A 65 -11.81 46.52 36.04
N GLY A 66 -11.25 47.69 35.71
CA GLY A 66 -10.79 48.01 34.36
C GLY A 66 -11.89 47.80 33.32
N ASP A 67 -11.52 47.26 32.16
CA ASP A 67 -12.45 46.90 31.08
C ASP A 67 -13.05 45.49 31.22
N THR A 68 -13.11 44.93 32.43
CA THR A 68 -13.83 43.68 32.69
C THR A 68 -15.29 43.95 33.05
N GLU A 69 -16.14 42.93 32.93
CA GLU A 69 -17.51 42.98 33.47
C GLU A 69 -17.57 42.59 34.98
N GLU A 70 -16.43 42.60 35.70
CA GLU A 70 -16.40 42.30 37.14
C GLU A 70 -16.60 43.57 37.98
N PRO A 71 -17.67 43.68 38.78
CA PRO A 71 -17.99 44.90 39.52
C PRO A 71 -17.11 45.06 40.78
N VAL A 72 -16.68 46.30 41.04
CA VAL A 72 -15.96 46.75 42.25
C VAL A 72 -16.87 46.77 43.49
N GLY A 73 -18.18 46.88 43.28
CA GLY A 73 -19.22 46.90 44.31
C GLY A 73 -20.63 46.81 43.72
N PRO A 74 -21.67 46.71 44.56
CA PRO A 74 -23.06 46.65 44.08
C PRO A 74 -23.46 47.94 43.35
N PRO A 75 -24.33 47.85 42.31
CA PRO A 75 -24.90 49.03 41.65
C PRO A 75 -25.62 49.97 42.62
N VAL A 76 -25.60 51.26 42.32
CA VAL A 76 -26.32 52.31 43.08
C VAL A 76 -27.10 53.22 42.15
N ALA A 77 -28.15 53.86 42.67
CA ALA A 77 -28.85 54.93 41.97
C ALA A 77 -28.27 56.30 42.35
N THR A 78 -28.27 57.28 41.43
CA THR A 78 -27.93 58.67 41.74
C THR A 78 -29.02 59.39 42.52
N ASP A 79 -28.62 60.34 43.37
CA ASP A 79 -29.52 61.25 44.08
C ASP A 79 -30.01 62.44 43.23
N SER A 80 -30.73 63.38 43.86
CA SER A 80 -31.26 64.59 43.22
C SER A 80 -30.19 65.60 42.77
N GLU A 81 -28.94 65.45 43.19
CA GLU A 81 -27.79 66.23 42.73
C GLU A 81 -26.91 65.43 41.76
N GLY A 82 -27.36 64.25 41.32
CA GLY A 82 -26.62 63.34 40.45
C GLY A 82 -25.48 62.58 41.15
N ARG A 83 -25.39 62.64 42.49
CA ARG A 83 -24.29 62.03 43.25
C ARG A 83 -24.48 60.53 43.41
N TYR A 84 -23.37 59.79 43.43
CA TYR A 84 -23.36 58.36 43.72
C TYR A 84 -22.17 57.97 44.62
N SER A 85 -22.28 56.82 45.30
CA SER A 85 -21.18 56.27 46.11
C SER A 85 -21.26 54.74 46.20
N ILE A 86 -20.39 54.05 45.46
CA ILE A 86 -20.27 52.59 45.43
C ILE A 86 -19.20 52.17 46.43
N ARG A 87 -19.50 51.20 47.30
CA ARG A 87 -18.50 50.61 48.22
C ARG A 87 -17.56 49.69 47.44
N ASN A 88 -16.25 49.90 47.53
CA ASN A 88 -15.23 49.00 47.01
C ASN A 88 -15.13 47.77 47.93
N ALA A 89 -16.10 46.86 47.78
CA ALA A 89 -16.29 45.71 48.66
C ALA A 89 -15.17 44.66 48.53
N LEU A 90 -14.42 44.70 47.42
CA LEU A 90 -13.33 43.78 47.11
C LEU A 90 -11.94 44.33 47.45
N ASN A 91 -11.84 45.58 47.94
CA ASN A 91 -10.58 46.32 48.16
C ASN A 91 -9.71 46.44 46.88
N TYR A 92 -10.36 46.46 45.71
CA TYR A 92 -9.73 46.53 44.40
C TYR A 92 -8.81 47.76 44.23
N ARG A 93 -7.74 47.60 43.45
CA ARG A 93 -6.80 48.66 43.02
C ARG A 93 -6.51 48.51 41.54
N GLY A 94 -6.31 49.64 40.86
CA GLY A 94 -6.02 49.69 39.42
C GLY A 94 -7.05 50.52 38.66
N PRO A 95 -7.09 50.40 37.32
CA PRO A 95 -8.08 51.05 36.47
C PRO A 95 -9.52 50.77 36.92
N VAL A 96 -10.37 51.78 36.97
CA VAL A 96 -11.81 51.62 37.25
C VAL A 96 -12.62 52.26 36.12
N ARG A 97 -13.54 51.47 35.54
CA ARG A 97 -14.49 51.89 34.52
C ARG A 97 -15.84 52.13 35.19
N VAL A 98 -16.23 53.39 35.36
CA VAL A 98 -17.53 53.76 35.93
C VAL A 98 -18.51 54.00 34.80
N VAL A 99 -19.60 53.25 34.79
CA VAL A 99 -20.68 53.27 33.81
C VAL A 99 -21.94 53.81 34.47
N ALA A 100 -22.60 54.80 33.84
CA ALA A 100 -23.90 55.30 34.24
C ALA A 100 -24.92 55.10 33.11
N THR A 101 -26.06 54.48 33.44
CA THR A 101 -27.14 54.16 32.49
C THR A 101 -28.51 54.53 33.06
N SER A 102 -29.46 54.90 32.19
CA SER A 102 -30.80 55.39 32.57
C SER A 102 -30.78 56.62 33.49
N GLY A 103 -31.93 56.98 34.06
CA GLY A 103 -32.14 58.23 34.80
C GLY A 103 -32.68 59.37 33.93
N ARG A 104 -32.88 60.55 34.54
CA ARG A 104 -33.36 61.77 33.87
C ARG A 104 -32.58 62.99 34.36
N TYR A 105 -32.49 64.03 33.54
CA TYR A 105 -31.81 65.27 33.89
C TYR A 105 -32.59 66.47 33.32
N ILE A 106 -32.40 67.64 33.92
CA ILE A 106 -32.81 68.89 33.28
C ILE A 106 -31.62 69.39 32.45
N ASN A 107 -31.82 69.58 31.15
CA ASN A 107 -30.80 70.11 30.26
C ASN A 107 -30.55 71.59 30.59
N GLU A 108 -29.30 71.92 30.95
CA GLU A 108 -28.95 73.24 31.50
C GLU A 108 -29.03 74.39 30.49
N ALA A 109 -29.14 74.09 29.18
CA ALA A 109 -29.22 75.11 28.14
C ALA A 109 -30.66 75.57 27.79
N ASN A 110 -31.65 74.68 27.91
CA ASN A 110 -33.06 75.00 27.60
C ASN A 110 -34.05 74.74 28.75
N ASN A 111 -33.56 74.26 29.90
CA ASN A 111 -34.35 73.90 31.08
C ASN A 111 -35.47 72.86 30.81
N ALA A 112 -35.30 72.00 29.81
CA ALA A 112 -36.20 70.88 29.54
C ALA A 112 -35.75 69.60 30.27
N ASP A 113 -36.72 68.79 30.73
CA ASP A 113 -36.47 67.45 31.27
C ASP A 113 -36.26 66.46 30.12
N ALA A 114 -35.14 65.74 30.15
CA ALA A 114 -34.79 64.70 29.19
C ALA A 114 -34.35 63.39 29.89
N PRO A 115 -34.65 62.21 29.30
CA PRO A 115 -34.07 60.95 29.76
C PRO A 115 -32.57 60.91 29.44
N LEU A 116 -31.79 60.15 30.23
CA LEU A 116 -30.45 59.78 29.81
C LEU A 116 -30.55 58.72 28.71
N ASP A 117 -30.32 59.20 27.49
CA ASP A 117 -30.47 58.58 26.18
C ASP A 117 -29.25 57.73 25.75
N ILE A 118 -28.08 58.00 26.32
CA ILE A 118 -26.83 57.26 26.06
C ILE A 118 -26.23 56.71 27.36
N GLN A 119 -25.39 55.69 27.25
CA GLN A 119 -24.46 55.34 28.33
C GLN A 119 -23.43 56.47 28.50
N LEU A 120 -23.26 56.95 29.73
CA LEU A 120 -22.12 57.81 30.09
C LEU A 120 -21.08 56.99 30.85
N GLU A 121 -19.81 57.34 30.69
CA GLU A 121 -18.71 56.54 31.20
C GLU A 121 -17.51 57.37 31.66
N ALA A 122 -16.67 56.80 32.52
CA ALA A 122 -15.39 57.38 32.93
C ALA A 122 -14.38 56.27 33.27
N TYR A 123 -13.17 56.38 32.74
CA TYR A 123 -12.01 55.60 33.23
C TYR A 123 -11.20 56.46 34.21
N SER A 124 -10.86 55.89 35.36
CA SER A 124 -9.96 56.50 36.36
C SER A 124 -9.13 55.41 37.05
N ILE A 125 -8.46 55.72 38.17
CA ILE A 125 -7.59 54.76 38.89
C ILE A 125 -7.93 54.77 40.39
N ILE A 126 -8.19 53.60 40.95
CA ILE A 126 -8.20 53.41 42.41
C ILE A 126 -6.76 53.21 42.88
N GLU A 127 -6.07 54.33 43.13
CA GLU A 127 -4.74 54.35 43.73
C GLU A 127 -4.79 53.74 45.15
N ASN A 128 -5.65 54.34 45.99
CA ASN A 128 -5.90 54.11 47.41
C ASN A 128 -6.95 53.04 47.79
N SER A 129 -6.68 51.73 47.97
CA SER A 129 -7.73 50.81 48.48
C SER A 129 -8.20 51.07 49.93
N ALA A 130 -7.57 51.99 50.65
CA ALA A 130 -8.05 52.48 51.96
C ALA A 130 -8.62 53.92 51.88
N GLY A 131 -8.82 54.47 50.68
CA GLY A 131 -9.35 55.81 50.44
C GLY A 131 -10.62 55.80 49.60
N SER A 132 -11.32 56.93 49.59
CA SER A 132 -12.37 57.20 48.61
C SER A 132 -11.73 57.74 47.32
N THR A 133 -12.20 57.28 46.16
CA THR A 133 -11.74 57.72 44.84
C THR A 133 -12.87 58.51 44.16
N THR A 134 -12.59 59.77 43.82
CA THR A 134 -13.52 60.62 43.08
C THR A 134 -13.48 60.30 41.60
N VAL A 135 -14.62 59.95 41.01
CA VAL A 135 -14.80 59.76 39.56
C VAL A 135 -16.12 60.41 39.15
N ASN A 136 -16.05 61.55 38.49
CA ASN A 136 -17.22 62.18 37.85
C ASN A 136 -17.46 61.52 36.48
N VAL A 137 -18.72 61.39 36.09
CA VAL A 137 -19.17 60.74 34.86
C VAL A 137 -19.94 61.75 34.02
N THR A 138 -19.35 62.17 32.90
CA THR A 138 -19.83 63.26 32.05
C THR A 138 -19.64 62.92 30.56
N PRO A 139 -20.22 63.69 29.63
CA PRO A 139 -19.88 63.61 28.21
C PRO A 139 -18.36 63.66 27.94
N LEU A 140 -17.59 64.51 28.64
CA LEU A 140 -16.13 64.59 28.43
C LEU A 140 -15.37 63.36 28.93
N THR A 141 -15.81 62.72 30.02
CA THR A 141 -15.17 61.46 30.46
C THR A 141 -15.57 60.28 29.57
N THR A 142 -16.73 60.38 28.90
CA THR A 142 -17.21 59.40 27.91
C THR A 142 -16.40 59.52 26.63
N LEU A 143 -16.14 60.75 26.16
CA LEU A 143 -15.16 61.06 25.11
C LEU A 143 -13.76 60.50 25.45
N ALA A 144 -13.29 60.67 26.69
CA ALA A 144 -12.01 60.10 27.13
C ALA A 144 -12.01 58.56 27.11
N ALA A 145 -13.13 57.93 27.46
CA ALA A 145 -13.31 56.49 27.33
C ALA A 145 -13.25 56.04 25.85
N THR A 146 -13.89 56.77 24.93
CA THR A 146 -13.78 56.52 23.48
C THR A 146 -12.34 56.63 22.98
N GLN A 147 -11.60 57.68 23.37
CA GLN A 147 -10.22 57.85 22.92
C GLN A 147 -9.27 56.77 23.47
N LEU A 148 -9.46 56.35 24.73
CA LEU A 148 -8.73 55.22 25.31
C LEU A 148 -9.05 53.88 24.61
N ARG A 149 -10.27 53.70 24.08
CA ARG A 149 -10.67 52.51 23.31
C ARG A 149 -9.97 52.46 21.97
N ARG A 150 -10.00 53.55 21.20
CA ARG A 150 -9.33 53.68 19.89
C ARG A 150 -7.83 53.36 20.00
N GLN A 151 -7.20 53.87 21.06
CA GLN A 151 -5.77 53.66 21.33
C GLN A 151 -5.45 52.30 21.97
N GLY A 152 -6.46 51.53 22.42
CA GLY A 152 -6.28 50.24 23.11
C GLY A 152 -5.71 50.34 24.53
N GLN A 153 -5.76 51.50 25.17
CA GLN A 153 -5.03 51.83 26.41
C GLN A 153 -5.89 51.78 27.69
N LEU A 154 -7.00 51.05 27.67
CA LEU A 154 -8.01 50.95 28.74
C LEU A 154 -7.52 50.33 30.06
N THR A 155 -6.31 49.77 30.07
CA THR A 155 -5.72 49.04 31.21
C THR A 155 -4.44 49.65 31.77
N ASP A 156 -3.86 50.67 31.11
CA ASP A 156 -2.72 51.40 31.66
C ASP A 156 -3.16 52.66 32.41
N GLY A 157 -2.77 52.75 33.68
CA GLY A 157 -3.02 53.93 34.51
C GLY A 157 -2.37 55.19 33.97
N ALA A 158 -1.15 55.12 33.43
CA ALA A 158 -0.46 56.33 32.95
C ALA A 158 -1.21 56.93 31.74
N SER A 159 -1.61 56.10 30.78
CA SER A 159 -2.48 56.48 29.67
C SER A 159 -3.85 57.01 30.12
N ILE A 160 -4.55 56.32 31.03
CA ILE A 160 -5.85 56.79 31.55
C ILE A 160 -5.73 58.19 32.18
N SER A 161 -4.73 58.42 33.02
CA SER A 161 -4.49 59.75 33.60
C SER A 161 -4.09 60.78 32.54
N ASN A 162 -3.24 60.41 31.57
CA ASN A 162 -2.79 61.33 30.53
C ASN A 162 -3.95 61.77 29.61
N THR A 163 -4.79 60.85 29.15
CA THR A 163 -5.92 61.16 28.25
C THR A 163 -7.00 62.00 28.93
N ASN A 164 -7.33 61.71 30.20
CA ASN A 164 -8.21 62.56 31.00
C ASN A 164 -7.65 63.98 31.17
N ASN A 165 -6.34 64.11 31.43
CA ASN A 165 -5.68 65.42 31.56
C ASN A 165 -5.56 66.17 30.22
N LEU A 166 -5.38 65.47 29.10
CA LEU A 166 -5.26 66.04 27.76
C LEU A 166 -6.60 66.62 27.28
N ILE A 167 -7.68 65.85 27.42
CA ILE A 167 -9.05 66.32 27.12
C ILE A 167 -9.45 67.45 28.07
N GLY A 168 -9.06 67.37 29.35
CA GLY A 168 -9.22 68.48 30.28
C GLY A 168 -8.50 69.75 29.82
N GLN A 169 -7.24 69.64 29.40
CA GLN A 169 -6.42 70.78 28.96
C GLN A 169 -6.99 71.48 27.73
N ALA A 170 -7.54 70.75 26.75
CA ALA A 170 -8.24 71.32 25.59
C ALA A 170 -9.38 72.30 25.99
N PHE A 171 -9.97 72.09 27.17
CA PHE A 171 -11.06 72.90 27.72
C PHE A 171 -10.68 73.73 28.97
N GLY A 172 -9.39 73.76 29.34
CA GLY A 172 -8.90 74.49 30.51
C GLY A 172 -9.38 73.94 31.87
N ILE A 173 -9.59 72.63 31.97
CA ILE A 173 -9.94 71.85 33.17
C ILE A 173 -8.72 70.97 33.52
N SER A 174 -8.30 70.87 34.79
CA SER A 174 -7.07 70.12 35.11
C SER A 174 -7.24 68.60 35.13
N ASP A 175 -8.42 68.11 35.50
CA ASP A 175 -8.79 66.68 35.55
C ASP A 175 -10.31 66.57 35.44
N ILE A 176 -10.80 66.02 34.32
CA ILE A 176 -12.23 65.88 34.03
C ILE A 176 -12.95 64.85 34.92
N THR A 177 -12.22 63.96 35.59
CA THR A 177 -12.76 62.96 36.53
C THR A 177 -12.83 63.47 37.96
N ARG A 178 -11.99 64.43 38.36
CA ARG A 178 -11.95 64.98 39.73
C ARG A 178 -12.60 66.36 39.86
N VAL A 179 -12.54 67.23 38.84
CA VAL A 179 -13.23 68.53 38.87
C VAL A 179 -14.73 68.29 38.71
N VAL A 180 -15.53 68.74 39.68
CA VAL A 180 -17.00 68.68 39.62
C VAL A 180 -17.51 69.84 38.76
N PRO A 181 -18.34 69.61 37.72
CA PRO A 181 -18.96 70.69 36.96
C PRO A 181 -19.88 71.57 37.84
N THR A 182 -19.94 72.87 37.56
CA THR A 182 -20.93 73.75 38.17
C THR A 182 -22.32 73.47 37.60
N ASN A 183 -23.27 73.16 38.48
CA ASN A 183 -24.70 73.12 38.16
C ASN A 183 -25.21 74.56 37.90
N LEU A 184 -25.56 74.85 36.65
CA LEU A 184 -25.98 76.18 36.18
C LEU A 184 -27.45 76.47 36.46
N LEU A 185 -28.27 75.44 36.70
CA LEU A 185 -29.67 75.57 37.14
C LEU A 185 -29.77 76.23 38.53
N THR A 186 -28.74 76.07 39.35
CA THR A 186 -28.70 76.58 40.74
C THR A 186 -27.70 77.72 40.96
N LYS A 187 -26.67 77.86 40.10
CA LYS A 187 -25.69 78.95 40.18
C LYS A 187 -25.63 79.74 38.87
N GLN A 188 -26.10 80.98 38.92
CA GLN A 188 -25.85 81.97 37.86
C GLN A 188 -24.36 82.33 37.83
N VAL A 189 -23.76 82.28 36.64
CA VAL A 189 -22.33 82.56 36.41
C VAL A 189 -22.21 83.87 35.64
N SER A 190 -21.41 84.82 36.15
CA SER A 190 -21.18 86.13 35.53
C SER A 190 -19.82 86.19 34.82
N ALA A 191 -19.67 87.13 33.88
CA ALA A 191 -18.53 87.25 32.96
C ALA A 191 -17.21 87.76 33.60
N GLY A 192 -16.91 87.33 34.83
CA GLY A 192 -15.62 87.50 35.48
C GLY A 192 -14.65 86.34 35.19
N ALA A 193 -13.63 86.19 36.03
CA ALA A 193 -12.68 85.08 35.94
C ALA A 193 -13.35 83.75 36.35
N LEU A 194 -13.82 83.00 35.36
CA LEU A 194 -14.47 81.69 35.54
C LEU A 194 -13.54 80.69 36.25
N SER A 195 -14.07 79.94 37.23
CA SER A 195 -13.34 78.79 37.78
C SER A 195 -13.30 77.62 36.78
N GLN A 196 -12.49 76.60 37.05
CA GLN A 196 -12.49 75.38 36.22
C GLN A 196 -13.86 74.68 36.26
N ALA A 197 -14.53 74.65 37.42
CA ALA A 197 -15.87 74.09 37.56
C ALA A 197 -16.92 74.88 36.77
N ASP A 198 -16.80 76.21 36.71
CA ASP A 198 -17.69 77.06 35.92
C ASP A 198 -17.51 76.81 34.41
N ARG A 199 -16.26 76.72 33.93
CA ARG A 199 -15.97 76.35 32.54
C ARG A 199 -16.52 74.98 32.18
N TYR A 200 -16.34 73.99 33.05
CA TYR A 200 -16.82 72.62 32.83
C TYR A 200 -18.36 72.58 32.74
N GLY A 201 -19.08 73.27 33.64
CA GLY A 201 -20.54 73.40 33.57
C GLY A 201 -21.03 74.05 32.28
N ILE A 202 -20.45 75.21 31.93
CA ILE A 202 -20.80 75.96 30.71
C ILE A 202 -20.55 75.12 29.44
N LEU A 203 -19.47 74.34 29.40
CA LEU A 203 -19.17 73.46 28.28
C LEU A 203 -20.15 72.29 28.16
N LEU A 204 -20.52 71.64 29.27
CA LEU A 204 -21.53 70.56 29.25
C LEU A 204 -22.91 71.08 28.83
N ALA A 205 -23.30 72.28 29.27
CA ALA A 205 -24.51 72.95 28.78
C ALA A 205 -24.41 73.31 27.28
N GLY A 206 -23.25 73.79 26.82
CA GLY A 206 -22.99 74.05 25.40
C GLY A 206 -23.16 72.80 24.53
N ILE A 207 -22.55 71.68 24.92
CA ILE A 207 -22.73 70.36 24.27
C ILE A 207 -24.22 69.96 24.29
N GLY A 208 -24.91 70.18 25.42
CA GLY A 208 -26.35 69.96 25.54
C GLY A 208 -27.19 70.79 24.54
N GLN A 209 -26.81 72.03 24.27
CA GLN A 209 -27.50 72.93 23.33
C GLN A 209 -27.30 72.52 21.86
N LEU A 210 -26.13 72.00 21.49
CA LEU A 210 -25.83 71.55 20.13
C LEU A 210 -26.73 70.37 19.73
N VAL A 211 -26.99 69.45 20.67
CA VAL A 211 -27.94 68.33 20.50
C VAL A 211 -29.39 68.83 20.38
N ILE A 212 -29.74 69.96 21.01
CA ILE A 212 -31.10 70.55 20.93
C ILE A 212 -31.34 71.28 19.59
N GLN A 213 -30.35 71.96 19.04
CA GLN A 213 -30.57 72.90 17.92
C GLN A 213 -30.61 72.24 16.53
N ARG A 214 -30.33 70.93 16.39
CA ARG A 214 -30.45 70.20 15.12
C ARG A 214 -31.63 69.23 15.15
N ASP A 215 -32.68 69.56 14.40
CA ASP A 215 -33.83 68.69 14.11
C ASP A 215 -33.45 67.59 13.09
N LEU A 216 -32.44 66.78 13.44
CA LEU A 216 -31.75 65.82 12.55
C LEU A 216 -31.45 64.46 13.22
N GLY A 217 -31.99 64.19 14.41
CA GLY A 217 -31.99 62.85 15.02
C GLY A 217 -30.65 62.27 15.46
N GLN A 218 -29.56 63.04 15.42
CA GLN A 218 -28.26 62.64 15.97
C GLN A 218 -28.31 62.61 17.51
N SER A 219 -27.69 61.60 18.11
CA SER A 219 -27.59 61.43 19.56
C SER A 219 -26.43 62.22 20.15
N LEU A 220 -26.33 62.27 21.49
CA LEU A 220 -25.11 62.76 22.13
C LEU A 220 -23.87 61.89 21.79
N GLY A 221 -24.05 60.61 21.45
CA GLY A 221 -22.94 59.73 21.05
C GLY A 221 -22.25 60.25 19.80
N ASP A 222 -23.02 60.52 18.74
CA ASP A 222 -22.52 61.04 17.46
C ASP A 222 -21.73 62.35 17.62
N VAL A 223 -22.14 63.22 18.54
CA VAL A 223 -21.46 64.50 18.85
C VAL A 223 -20.14 64.28 19.62
N MET A 224 -20.03 63.22 20.43
CA MET A 224 -18.79 62.87 21.14
C MET A 224 -17.82 62.09 20.24
N ASP A 225 -18.31 61.24 19.34
CA ASP A 225 -17.46 60.53 18.39
C ASP A 225 -16.85 61.50 17.34
N ALA A 226 -17.62 62.47 16.83
CA ALA A 226 -17.09 63.54 16.00
C ALA A 226 -16.01 64.38 16.72
N PHE A 227 -16.16 64.65 18.02
CA PHE A 227 -15.13 65.33 18.79
C PHE A 227 -13.89 64.44 19.08
N ALA A 228 -14.03 63.11 19.05
CA ALA A 228 -12.89 62.20 19.12
C ALA A 228 -12.07 62.22 17.82
N ASP A 229 -12.74 62.34 16.67
CA ASP A 229 -12.08 62.47 15.35
C ASP A 229 -11.23 63.77 15.26
N ASP A 230 -11.82 64.93 15.57
CA ASP A 230 -11.15 66.25 15.62
C ASP A 230 -9.97 66.32 16.64
N LEU A 231 -9.91 65.39 17.59
CA LEU A 231 -8.83 65.29 18.57
C LEU A 231 -7.68 64.37 18.08
N GLU A 232 -7.92 63.57 17.06
CA GLU A 232 -7.00 62.54 16.55
C GLU A 232 -6.18 63.02 15.34
N ASP A 233 -6.73 63.90 14.49
CA ASP A 233 -5.98 64.57 13.41
C ASP A 233 -5.22 65.85 13.85
N GLY A 234 -5.56 66.37 15.04
CA GLY A 234 -4.93 67.54 15.65
C GLY A 234 -5.50 68.89 15.20
N ALA A 235 -6.64 68.91 14.50
CA ALA A 235 -7.32 70.11 14.06
C ALA A 235 -8.79 70.13 14.50
N LEU A 236 -9.20 71.22 15.17
CA LEU A 236 -10.60 71.46 15.54
C LEU A 236 -11.39 71.98 14.33
N ASN A 237 -11.42 71.21 13.24
CA ASN A 237 -11.91 71.60 11.91
C ASN A 237 -12.92 70.60 11.33
N SER A 238 -13.63 69.85 12.18
CA SER A 238 -14.70 68.87 11.90
C SER A 238 -15.12 68.76 10.44
N THR A 239 -14.94 67.59 9.86
CA THR A 239 -15.11 67.32 8.41
C THR A 239 -16.55 67.55 7.88
N ASP A 240 -17.51 67.87 8.76
CA ASP A 240 -18.90 68.25 8.44
C ASP A 240 -19.27 69.72 8.81
N GLY A 241 -18.33 70.50 9.35
CA GLY A 241 -18.48 71.89 9.77
C GLY A 241 -19.21 72.10 11.12
N VAL A 242 -19.49 71.04 11.89
CA VAL A 242 -20.26 71.14 13.15
C VAL A 242 -19.48 71.82 14.27
N LEU A 243 -18.19 71.54 14.46
CA LEU A 243 -17.42 72.13 15.56
C LEU A 243 -17.10 73.61 15.31
N ASP A 244 -16.80 74.00 14.07
CA ASP A 244 -16.65 75.40 13.67
C ASP A 244 -17.97 76.17 13.84
N SER A 245 -19.11 75.56 13.47
CA SER A 245 -20.44 76.12 13.74
C SER A 245 -20.73 76.26 15.24
N ALA A 246 -20.33 75.28 16.05
CA ALA A 246 -20.53 75.27 17.50
C ALA A 246 -19.69 76.35 18.22
N LEU A 247 -18.39 76.37 17.96
CA LEU A 247 -17.46 77.35 18.52
C LEU A 247 -17.75 78.76 17.99
N GLY A 248 -18.17 78.88 16.73
CA GLY A 248 -18.65 80.13 16.14
C GLY A 248 -19.90 80.69 16.82
N GLN A 249 -20.90 79.86 17.12
CA GLN A 249 -22.12 80.32 17.81
C GLN A 249 -21.93 80.53 19.33
N LEU A 250 -21.03 79.79 19.97
CA LEU A 250 -20.60 80.08 21.35
C LEU A 250 -19.81 81.40 21.41
N GLY A 251 -18.92 81.66 20.44
CA GLY A 251 -18.18 82.91 20.31
C GLY A 251 -19.05 84.13 19.99
N ALA A 252 -20.06 83.95 19.15
CA ALA A 252 -21.05 84.99 18.82
C ALA A 252 -21.78 85.53 20.06
N ASN A 253 -22.00 84.68 21.08
CA ASN A 253 -22.72 85.04 22.30
C ASN A 253 -21.81 85.53 23.45
N ASN A 254 -20.49 85.57 23.29
CA ASN A 254 -19.56 85.97 24.36
C ASN A 254 -18.35 86.82 23.89
N SER A 255 -18.56 87.67 22.89
CA SER A 255 -17.56 88.59 22.32
C SER A 255 -17.18 89.76 23.26
N ALA A 256 -16.60 89.43 24.43
CA ALA A 256 -16.04 90.37 25.40
C ALA A 256 -14.85 89.81 26.22
N LEU A 257 -14.72 88.48 26.33
CA LEU A 257 -13.68 87.80 27.12
C LEU A 257 -13.32 86.47 26.39
N LEU A 258 -12.15 86.25 25.79
CA LEU A 258 -10.81 86.80 26.07
C LEU A 258 -10.07 87.12 24.77
N GLY A 259 -9.89 88.42 24.45
CA GLY A 259 -9.10 88.89 23.30
C GLY A 259 -7.57 88.76 23.46
N THR A 260 -7.08 87.69 24.10
CA THR A 260 -5.69 87.57 24.57
C THR A 260 -5.13 86.14 24.52
N ILE A 261 -5.60 85.29 23.60
CA ILE A 261 -4.89 84.05 23.20
C ILE A 261 -4.63 84.10 21.70
N THR A 262 -3.80 85.07 21.31
CA THR A 262 -3.31 85.27 19.93
C THR A 262 -1.85 84.83 19.83
N ASN A 263 -1.41 84.50 18.61
CA ASN A 263 -0.01 84.37 18.21
C ASN A 263 0.79 83.18 18.82
N GLN A 264 0.58 81.99 18.26
CA GLN A 264 1.75 81.16 17.90
C GLN A 264 1.52 80.20 16.71
N ALA A 265 0.27 79.80 16.39
CA ALA A 265 0.00 78.95 15.23
C ALA A 265 -0.04 79.71 13.88
N ILE A 266 -0.55 80.95 13.84
CA ILE A 266 -0.79 81.71 12.60
C ILE A 266 0.48 82.43 12.10
N GLN A 267 1.57 81.68 11.89
CA GLN A 267 2.73 82.09 11.08
C GLN A 267 3.26 80.97 10.16
N ALA A 268 2.70 79.76 10.20
CA ALA A 268 3.16 78.64 9.35
C ALA A 268 2.63 78.68 7.90
N VAL A 269 1.54 79.39 7.62
CA VAL A 269 0.83 79.35 6.32
C VAL A 269 0.83 80.73 5.64
N ALA A 270 2.02 81.34 5.52
CA ALA A 270 2.21 82.65 4.86
C ALA A 270 3.48 82.72 3.99
N ALA A 271 4.02 81.58 3.57
CA ALA A 271 5.10 81.47 2.58
C ALA A 271 4.89 80.18 1.76
N GLY A 272 4.30 80.30 0.56
CA GLY A 272 3.96 79.14 -0.27
C GLY A 272 4.90 78.94 -1.46
N THR A 273 4.98 77.71 -1.96
CA THR A 273 5.34 77.39 -3.37
C THR A 273 4.89 75.97 -3.71
N GLY A 274 3.88 75.84 -4.59
CA GLY A 274 3.40 74.54 -5.10
C GLY A 274 2.56 73.72 -4.10
N ALA A 275 1.78 72.73 -4.54
CA ALA A 275 1.39 72.40 -5.92
C ALA A 275 0.06 71.62 -5.93
N GLY A 276 -0.64 71.64 -7.06
CA GLY A 276 -1.87 70.86 -7.29
C GLY A 276 -3.14 71.49 -6.70
N ALA A 277 -4.24 71.39 -7.44
CA ALA A 277 -5.56 71.41 -6.81
C ALA A 277 -5.77 70.02 -6.20
N SER A 278 -5.85 69.93 -4.87
CA SER A 278 -6.13 68.65 -4.21
C SER A 278 -7.49 68.16 -4.67
N VAL A 279 -7.54 67.02 -5.34
CA VAL A 279 -8.79 66.28 -5.53
C VAL A 279 -9.20 65.84 -4.13
N LEU A 280 -10.41 66.20 -3.70
CA LEU A 280 -10.97 65.62 -2.48
C LEU A 280 -11.03 64.11 -2.68
N GLU A 281 -10.34 63.36 -1.82
CA GLU A 281 -10.23 61.91 -1.85
C GLU A 281 -11.43 61.26 -1.13
N ILE A 282 -11.61 59.95 -1.25
CA ILE A 282 -12.68 59.22 -0.54
C ILE A 282 -12.20 59.02 0.90
N GLY A 283 -12.88 59.61 1.89
CA GLY A 283 -12.59 59.41 3.32
C GLY A 283 -13.36 58.25 3.96
N ARG A 284 -14.57 57.92 3.48
CA ARG A 284 -15.31 56.70 3.87
C ARG A 284 -16.30 56.24 2.79
N ILE A 285 -16.75 54.99 2.93
CA ILE A 285 -17.78 54.37 2.10
C ILE A 285 -18.95 53.94 2.99
N GLU A 286 -20.18 54.27 2.61
CA GLU A 286 -21.41 53.75 3.20
C GLU A 286 -22.09 52.80 2.21
N LEU A 287 -22.44 51.59 2.64
CA LEU A 287 -23.12 50.59 1.83
C LEU A 287 -24.57 50.41 2.29
N THR A 288 -25.51 50.41 1.34
CA THR A 288 -26.94 50.20 1.60
C THR A 288 -27.55 49.22 0.61
N VAL A 289 -28.54 48.44 1.06
CA VAL A 289 -29.33 47.52 0.23
C VAL A 289 -30.77 47.52 0.75
N ASP A 290 -31.74 47.32 -0.14
CA ASP A 290 -33.17 47.28 0.18
C ASP A 290 -33.59 46.00 0.94
N ALA A 291 -32.94 44.87 0.64
CA ALA A 291 -33.01 43.64 1.41
C ALA A 291 -31.63 42.94 1.43
N ALA A 292 -31.14 42.60 2.63
CA ALA A 292 -29.89 41.84 2.80
C ALA A 292 -30.08 40.32 2.57
N GLU A 293 -31.30 39.89 2.21
CA GLU A 293 -31.64 38.49 1.93
C GLU A 293 -32.24 38.35 0.53
N LEU A 294 -31.79 37.34 -0.21
CA LEU A 294 -32.14 37.08 -1.61
C LEU A 294 -32.64 35.65 -1.80
N ALA A 295 -33.49 35.41 -2.80
CA ALA A 295 -33.77 34.05 -3.29
C ALA A 295 -32.68 33.58 -4.25
N LEU A 296 -32.63 32.27 -4.55
CA LEU A 296 -31.67 31.72 -5.50
C LEU A 296 -31.90 32.30 -6.92
N THR A 297 -30.81 32.72 -7.58
CA THR A 297 -30.79 33.45 -8.87
C THR A 297 -31.31 34.89 -8.87
N ASP A 298 -31.76 35.44 -7.72
CA ASP A 298 -32.02 36.88 -7.60
C ASP A 298 -30.75 37.71 -7.83
N THR A 299 -30.93 38.95 -8.29
CA THR A 299 -29.90 39.98 -8.33
C THR A 299 -30.31 41.20 -7.51
N ARG A 300 -29.34 41.96 -7.02
CA ARG A 300 -29.58 43.22 -6.30
C ARG A 300 -28.39 44.16 -6.42
N THR A 301 -28.60 45.46 -6.53
CA THR A 301 -27.51 46.44 -6.48
C THR A 301 -27.30 46.88 -5.04
N ILE A 302 -26.06 46.76 -4.54
CA ILE A 302 -25.65 47.42 -3.29
C ILE A 302 -25.33 48.87 -3.65
N ASN A 303 -26.11 49.80 -3.10
CA ASN A 303 -25.90 51.22 -3.30
C ASN A 303 -24.77 51.71 -2.38
N ALA A 304 -23.59 51.92 -2.96
CA ALA A 304 -22.47 52.57 -2.29
C ALA A 304 -22.55 54.09 -2.40
N THR A 305 -22.32 54.78 -1.28
CA THR A 305 -22.07 56.22 -1.24
C THR A 305 -20.66 56.48 -0.73
N VAL A 306 -19.87 57.23 -1.50
CA VAL A 306 -18.57 57.76 -1.04
C VAL A 306 -18.74 59.11 -0.36
N PHE A 307 -17.91 59.37 0.66
CA PHE A 307 -17.86 60.64 1.37
C PHE A 307 -16.44 61.22 1.40
N PRO A 308 -16.28 62.56 1.41
CA PRO A 308 -17.33 63.57 1.32
C PRO A 308 -18.04 63.56 -0.05
N ARG A 309 -19.31 63.97 -0.09
CA ARG A 309 -20.15 63.92 -1.32
C ARG A 309 -19.70 64.89 -2.44
N THR A 310 -18.61 65.62 -2.22
CA THR A 310 -17.95 66.55 -3.14
C THR A 310 -16.65 65.99 -3.72
N THR A 311 -16.24 64.80 -3.30
CA THR A 311 -15.13 64.01 -3.87
C THR A 311 -15.38 63.73 -5.36
N ALA A 312 -14.37 64.00 -6.20
CA ALA A 312 -14.47 63.85 -7.65
C ALA A 312 -14.10 62.42 -8.12
N ASP A 313 -13.34 61.68 -7.33
CA ASP A 313 -13.14 60.25 -7.51
C ASP A 313 -14.28 59.47 -6.81
N THR A 314 -15.02 58.69 -7.57
CA THR A 314 -16.08 57.81 -7.06
C THR A 314 -15.85 56.36 -7.44
N ALA A 315 -14.62 56.00 -7.85
CA ALA A 315 -14.29 54.69 -8.36
C ALA A 315 -14.05 53.70 -7.22
N LEU A 316 -14.80 52.59 -7.24
CA LEU A 316 -14.75 51.53 -6.23
C LEU A 316 -14.28 50.21 -6.85
N ASN A 317 -13.56 49.42 -6.07
CA ASN A 317 -13.30 48.00 -6.30
C ASN A 317 -14.31 47.19 -5.50
N TRP A 318 -14.98 46.22 -6.14
CA TRP A 318 -15.91 45.31 -5.49
C TRP A 318 -15.35 43.89 -5.38
N SER A 319 -15.60 43.25 -4.25
CA SER A 319 -15.20 41.88 -3.96
C SER A 319 -16.20 41.17 -3.06
N SER A 320 -16.21 39.84 -3.08
CA SER A 320 -17.02 38.99 -2.19
C SER A 320 -16.10 37.97 -1.53
N GLU A 321 -16.26 37.73 -0.22
CA GLU A 321 -15.50 36.69 0.50
C GLU A 321 -15.86 35.29 -0.01
N ARG A 322 -17.05 35.13 -0.63
CA ARG A 322 -17.55 33.88 -1.20
C ARG A 322 -18.36 34.09 -2.49
N PRO A 323 -17.68 34.26 -3.64
CA PRO A 323 -18.31 34.35 -4.96
C PRO A 323 -19.11 33.09 -5.36
N ASP A 324 -18.94 31.97 -4.65
CA ASP A 324 -19.72 30.75 -4.85
C ASP A 324 -21.14 30.84 -4.26
N ILE A 325 -21.37 31.74 -3.30
CA ILE A 325 -22.69 32.03 -2.69
C ILE A 325 -23.25 33.33 -3.27
N VAL A 326 -22.48 34.43 -3.15
CA VAL A 326 -22.86 35.75 -3.69
C VAL A 326 -21.71 36.26 -4.56
N ALA A 327 -21.91 36.26 -5.87
CA ALA A 327 -21.02 36.97 -6.78
C ALA A 327 -21.35 38.47 -6.75
N VAL A 328 -20.35 39.32 -7.00
CA VAL A 328 -20.53 40.78 -7.17
C VAL A 328 -19.73 41.24 -8.39
N ASP A 329 -20.27 42.16 -9.17
CA ASP A 329 -19.55 42.83 -10.26
C ASP A 329 -18.98 44.20 -9.82
N GLN A 330 -18.20 44.84 -10.69
CA GLN A 330 -17.58 46.13 -10.39
C GLN A 330 -18.56 47.33 -10.40
N THR A 331 -19.86 47.09 -10.57
CA THR A 331 -20.93 48.10 -10.39
C THR A 331 -21.65 47.95 -9.05
N GLY A 332 -21.31 46.92 -8.25
CA GLY A 332 -22.01 46.60 -7.00
C GLY A 332 -23.28 45.75 -7.21
N LEU A 333 -23.49 45.20 -8.41
CA LEU A 333 -24.57 44.24 -8.65
C LEU A 333 -24.18 42.88 -8.06
N VAL A 334 -24.84 42.49 -6.97
CA VAL A 334 -24.76 41.14 -6.42
C VAL A 334 -25.71 40.18 -7.13
N THR A 335 -25.26 38.93 -7.28
CA THR A 335 -26.04 37.81 -7.83
C THR A 335 -26.03 36.65 -6.84
N ALA A 336 -27.21 36.13 -6.50
CA ALA A 336 -27.38 34.97 -5.65
C ALA A 336 -27.05 33.67 -6.42
N VAL A 337 -25.81 33.20 -6.28
CA VAL A 337 -25.29 32.02 -6.98
C VAL A 337 -25.69 30.72 -6.29
N SER A 338 -25.68 30.70 -4.94
CA SER A 338 -26.14 29.55 -4.16
C SER A 338 -26.47 29.93 -2.70
N PRO A 339 -27.23 29.11 -1.94
CA PRO A 339 -27.70 29.50 -0.60
C PRO A 339 -26.60 29.67 0.48
N GLY A 340 -26.93 30.36 1.56
CA GLY A 340 -26.04 30.70 2.68
C GLY A 340 -25.58 32.16 2.62
N SER A 341 -24.64 32.55 3.47
CA SER A 341 -24.19 33.95 3.58
C SER A 341 -22.79 34.20 3.04
N ALA A 342 -22.59 35.40 2.49
CA ALA A 342 -21.30 35.93 2.06
C ALA A 342 -21.23 37.44 2.30
N ARG A 343 -20.11 37.90 2.84
CA ARG A 343 -19.80 39.32 2.97
C ARG A 343 -19.26 39.89 1.67
N VAL A 344 -19.85 41.00 1.25
CA VAL A 344 -19.48 41.76 0.05
C VAL A 344 -18.84 43.07 0.49
N THR A 345 -17.69 43.40 -0.10
CA THR A 345 -16.83 44.53 0.28
C THR A 345 -16.60 45.44 -0.91
N ALA A 346 -16.83 46.74 -0.70
CA ALA A 346 -16.37 47.80 -1.59
C ALA A 346 -15.16 48.49 -0.96
N SER A 347 -14.13 48.78 -1.75
CA SER A 347 -13.00 49.63 -1.36
C SER A 347 -12.73 50.72 -2.39
N SER A 348 -12.12 51.82 -1.98
CA SER A 348 -11.70 52.89 -2.89
C SER A 348 -10.63 52.39 -3.87
N GLN A 349 -10.68 52.86 -5.14
CA GLN A 349 -9.61 52.60 -6.10
C GLN A 349 -8.35 53.44 -5.84
N ALA A 350 -8.47 54.58 -5.14
CA ALA A 350 -7.35 55.43 -4.76
C ALA A 350 -6.63 54.94 -3.49
N ASP A 351 -7.39 54.47 -2.47
CA ASP A 351 -6.84 53.84 -1.27
C ASP A 351 -7.63 52.58 -0.89
N ALA A 352 -7.00 51.41 -1.06
CA ALA A 352 -7.58 50.11 -0.74
C ALA A 352 -7.83 49.88 0.76
N ASN A 353 -7.25 50.69 1.66
CA ASN A 353 -7.54 50.62 3.09
C ASN A 353 -8.93 51.17 3.43
N ILE A 354 -9.46 52.07 2.59
CA ILE A 354 -10.76 52.71 2.79
C ILE A 354 -11.83 51.82 2.16
N LEU A 355 -12.39 50.95 3.01
CA LEU A 355 -13.29 49.87 2.64
C LEU A 355 -14.48 49.76 3.57
N GLN A 356 -15.60 49.28 3.05
CA GLN A 356 -16.80 48.95 3.83
C GLN A 356 -17.38 47.62 3.35
N SER A 357 -17.94 46.86 4.29
CA SER A 357 -18.46 45.51 4.04
C SER A 357 -19.90 45.33 4.53
N ILE A 358 -20.72 44.60 3.76
CA ILE A 358 -22.10 44.23 4.11
C ILE A 358 -22.28 42.71 3.99
N LEU A 359 -23.06 42.10 4.87
CA LEU A 359 -23.38 40.67 4.81
C LEU A 359 -24.63 40.47 3.96
N ILE A 360 -24.53 39.67 2.90
CA ILE A 360 -25.66 39.26 2.05
C ILE A 360 -25.93 37.77 2.29
N SER A 361 -27.19 37.41 2.42
CA SER A 361 -27.64 36.04 2.63
C SER A 361 -28.55 35.57 1.48
N VAL A 362 -28.40 34.32 1.07
CA VAL A 362 -29.20 33.68 0.04
C VAL A 362 -29.99 32.54 0.67
N ARG A 363 -31.30 32.51 0.44
CA ARG A 363 -32.20 31.47 0.96
C ARG A 363 -32.14 30.21 0.09
N ASP A 364 -32.37 29.06 0.72
CA ASP A 364 -32.53 27.76 0.05
C ASP A 364 -33.97 27.51 -0.41
N ASP A 365 -34.21 26.35 -1.02
CA ASP A 365 -35.52 25.94 -1.54
C ASP A 365 -36.60 25.77 -0.44
N SER A 366 -36.21 25.70 0.85
CA SER A 366 -37.13 25.73 1.99
C SER A 366 -37.46 27.15 2.47
N GLY A 367 -36.77 28.16 1.92
CA GLY A 367 -36.85 29.56 2.31
C GLY A 367 -35.98 29.91 3.52
N ALA A 368 -35.13 29.01 4.01
CA ALA A 368 -34.21 29.26 5.12
C ALA A 368 -32.85 29.78 4.60
N VAL A 369 -32.11 30.54 5.42
CA VAL A 369 -30.69 30.81 5.16
C VAL A 369 -29.88 29.70 5.84
N PRO A 370 -29.20 28.81 5.09
CA PRO A 370 -28.41 27.74 5.69
C PRO A 370 -27.12 28.27 6.31
N ASP A 371 -26.75 27.68 7.45
CA ASP A 371 -25.52 28.00 8.18
C ASP A 371 -24.24 27.72 7.35
N PRO A 372 -23.11 28.40 7.66
CA PRO A 372 -21.82 28.05 7.07
C PRO A 372 -21.39 26.63 7.48
N LEU A 373 -20.93 25.84 6.50
CA LEU A 373 -20.41 24.48 6.75
C LEU A 373 -19.10 24.55 7.55
N LEU A 374 -19.09 23.96 8.75
CA LEU A 374 -17.94 23.99 9.69
C LEU A 374 -17.17 22.66 9.72
N ASP A 375 -17.83 21.55 9.41
CA ASP A 375 -17.26 20.21 9.32
C ASP A 375 -18.18 19.27 8.53
N ILE A 376 -17.70 18.06 8.26
CA ILE A 376 -18.43 17.00 7.57
C ILE A 376 -18.37 15.74 8.44
N SER A 377 -19.53 15.26 8.89
CA SER A 377 -19.68 13.98 9.59
C SER A 377 -19.72 12.82 8.59
N LEU A 378 -19.09 11.71 8.95
CA LEU A 378 -19.06 10.47 8.17
C LEU A 378 -19.52 9.28 9.01
N VAL A 379 -20.45 8.49 8.48
CA VAL A 379 -20.97 7.26 9.10
C VAL A 379 -20.97 6.15 8.07
N GLY A 380 -20.47 4.97 8.43
CA GLY A 380 -20.39 3.82 7.53
C GLY A 380 -19.91 2.56 8.27
N PRO A 381 -19.68 1.44 7.55
CA PRO A 381 -19.18 0.21 8.15
C PRO A 381 -17.73 0.40 8.65
N ALA A 382 -17.49 0.09 9.92
CA ALA A 382 -16.13 0.08 10.48
C ALA A 382 -15.32 -1.15 10.04
N THR A 383 -15.99 -2.23 9.66
CA THR A 383 -15.40 -3.48 9.16
C THR A 383 -16.17 -3.95 7.93
N LEU A 384 -15.46 -4.50 6.93
CA LEU A 384 -16.01 -5.22 5.79
C LEU A 384 -15.18 -6.48 5.52
N VAL A 385 -15.77 -7.52 4.97
CA VAL A 385 -15.03 -8.65 4.39
C VAL A 385 -14.58 -8.27 2.97
N ARG A 386 -13.40 -8.74 2.53
CA ARG A 386 -12.92 -8.53 1.16
C ARG A 386 -13.95 -9.00 0.12
N GLY A 387 -14.20 -8.18 -0.89
CA GLY A 387 -15.25 -8.37 -1.89
C GLY A 387 -16.63 -7.82 -1.51
N GLU A 388 -16.88 -7.48 -0.24
CA GLU A 388 -18.11 -6.80 0.16
C GLU A 388 -18.11 -5.31 -0.22
N SER A 389 -19.29 -4.69 -0.13
CA SER A 389 -19.46 -3.25 -0.28
C SER A 389 -20.43 -2.68 0.74
N GLY A 390 -20.15 -1.49 1.24
CA GLY A 390 -21.05 -0.69 2.07
C GLY A 390 -21.23 0.71 1.52
N ASN A 391 -21.88 1.60 2.26
CA ASN A 391 -22.03 3.00 1.89
C ASN A 391 -21.53 3.91 3.03
N ALA A 392 -20.81 4.96 2.68
CA ALA A 392 -20.54 6.09 3.55
C ALA A 392 -21.69 7.09 3.44
N VAL A 393 -22.40 7.32 4.55
CA VAL A 393 -23.36 8.41 4.70
C VAL A 393 -22.57 9.65 5.13
N VAL A 394 -22.82 10.76 4.43
CA VAL A 394 -22.21 12.07 4.69
C VAL A 394 -23.26 13.02 5.25
N ALA A 395 -22.93 13.79 6.28
CA ALA A 395 -23.82 14.80 6.85
C ALA A 395 -23.08 16.10 7.18
N PRO A 396 -23.67 17.28 6.93
CA PRO A 396 -23.08 18.57 7.26
C PRO A 396 -23.07 18.83 8.78
N ILE A 397 -22.09 19.59 9.25
CA ILE A 397 -22.06 20.16 10.59
C ILE A 397 -21.91 21.70 10.46
N PRO A 398 -22.85 22.51 10.98
CA PRO A 398 -24.13 22.10 11.56
C PRO A 398 -25.07 21.44 10.53
N ALA A 399 -26.11 20.74 11.01
CA ALA A 399 -27.02 19.97 10.15
C ALA A 399 -27.87 20.83 9.18
N THR A 400 -27.90 22.15 9.42
CA THR A 400 -28.51 23.21 8.62
C THR A 400 -27.64 23.71 7.47
N ALA A 401 -26.34 23.40 7.46
CA ALA A 401 -25.43 23.79 6.39
C ALA A 401 -25.58 22.90 5.15
N LEU A 402 -25.32 23.43 3.95
CA LEU A 402 -25.42 22.64 2.71
C LEU A 402 -24.09 22.01 2.30
N LEU A 403 -24.15 20.76 1.86
CA LEU A 403 -23.05 20.07 1.17
C LEU A 403 -23.13 20.33 -0.35
N ARG A 404 -21.97 20.49 -1.00
CA ARG A 404 -21.85 20.75 -2.44
C ARG A 404 -20.71 19.95 -3.04
N ASN A 405 -20.96 19.34 -4.20
CA ASN A 405 -19.96 18.61 -5.00
C ASN A 405 -19.09 17.69 -4.14
N VAL A 406 -19.73 16.84 -3.32
CA VAL A 406 -19.02 16.02 -2.34
C VAL A 406 -18.03 15.08 -3.04
N THR A 407 -16.75 15.32 -2.81
CA THR A 407 -15.66 14.47 -3.30
C THR A 407 -15.15 13.57 -2.19
N TRP A 408 -14.73 12.37 -2.56
CA TRP A 408 -14.27 11.33 -1.64
C TRP A 408 -12.79 11.02 -1.87
N SER A 409 -12.10 10.65 -0.81
CA SER A 409 -10.71 10.21 -0.83
C SER A 409 -10.50 9.04 0.11
N THR A 410 -9.61 8.12 -0.26
CA THR A 410 -9.18 6.95 0.54
C THR A 410 -7.68 7.06 0.77
N SER A 411 -7.20 6.70 1.97
CA SER A 411 -5.76 6.65 2.25
C SER A 411 -5.07 5.43 1.67
N ASN A 412 -5.80 4.41 1.22
CA ASN A 412 -5.26 3.31 0.42
C ASN A 412 -6.36 2.66 -0.45
N ALA A 413 -6.28 2.88 -1.77
CA ALA A 413 -7.21 2.33 -2.76
C ALA A 413 -7.05 0.82 -3.01
N GLU A 414 -5.91 0.22 -2.67
CA GLU A 414 -5.69 -1.23 -2.76
C GLU A 414 -6.40 -1.99 -1.64
N VAL A 415 -6.74 -1.30 -0.54
CA VAL A 415 -7.46 -1.84 0.62
C VAL A 415 -8.95 -1.49 0.49
N VAL A 416 -9.28 -0.21 0.27
CA VAL A 416 -10.68 0.26 0.14
C VAL A 416 -10.81 1.28 -0.99
N SER A 417 -11.68 1.00 -1.96
CA SER A 417 -12.15 1.98 -2.95
C SER A 417 -13.37 2.74 -2.43
N ILE A 418 -13.61 3.93 -2.96
CA ILE A 418 -14.87 4.66 -2.75
C ILE A 418 -15.28 5.41 -4.02
N SER A 419 -16.54 5.25 -4.40
CA SER A 419 -17.17 5.91 -5.55
C SER A 419 -17.65 7.33 -5.23
N ALA A 420 -17.89 8.14 -6.26
CA ALA A 420 -18.45 9.49 -6.10
C ALA A 420 -19.80 9.52 -5.32
N GLY A 421 -20.60 8.44 -5.44
CA GLY A 421 -21.86 8.27 -4.69
C GLY A 421 -21.70 7.77 -3.25
N GLY A 422 -20.48 7.68 -2.70
CA GLY A 422 -20.22 7.23 -1.34
C GLY A 422 -20.25 5.71 -1.13
N ARG A 423 -20.54 4.90 -2.16
CA ARG A 423 -20.41 3.44 -2.07
C ARG A 423 -18.93 3.04 -1.96
N ILE A 424 -18.64 2.25 -0.93
CA ILE A 424 -17.34 1.73 -0.50
C ILE A 424 -17.20 0.29 -1.03
N GLU A 425 -16.02 -0.11 -1.51
CA GLU A 425 -15.73 -1.53 -1.83
C GLU A 425 -14.47 -2.01 -1.13
N ALA A 426 -14.50 -3.24 -0.61
CA ALA A 426 -13.41 -3.87 0.11
C ALA A 426 -12.46 -4.61 -0.86
N VAL A 427 -11.37 -3.94 -1.28
CA VAL A 427 -10.47 -4.37 -2.37
C VAL A 427 -9.36 -5.32 -1.87
N GLY A 428 -8.87 -5.12 -0.65
CA GLY A 428 -7.71 -5.83 -0.09
C GLY A 428 -7.69 -5.78 1.43
N VAL A 429 -7.08 -6.78 2.05
CA VAL A 429 -7.04 -6.92 3.52
C VAL A 429 -6.13 -5.86 4.15
N GLY A 430 -6.61 -5.19 5.20
CA GLY A 430 -5.89 -4.11 5.88
C GLY A 430 -6.84 -3.02 6.38
N THR A 431 -6.30 -1.87 6.77
CA THR A 431 -7.10 -0.73 7.24
C THR A 431 -6.88 0.49 6.35
N ALA A 432 -7.98 1.14 5.96
CA ALA A 432 -7.97 2.39 5.20
C ALA A 432 -8.79 3.46 5.94
N SER A 433 -8.52 4.73 5.63
CA SER A 433 -9.28 5.87 6.13
C SER A 433 -9.89 6.64 4.97
N ILE A 434 -11.17 6.96 5.09
CA ILE A 434 -11.97 7.69 4.10
C ILE A 434 -12.21 9.11 4.61
N LYS A 435 -12.05 10.09 3.73
CA LYS A 435 -12.46 11.48 3.97
C LYS A 435 -13.34 11.99 2.85
N ALA A 436 -14.29 12.84 3.20
CA ALA A 436 -15.10 13.62 2.26
C ALA A 436 -14.71 15.08 2.31
N SER A 437 -14.91 15.79 1.19
CA SER A 437 -14.80 17.25 1.11
C SER A 437 -15.94 17.88 0.34
N SER A 438 -16.34 19.08 0.74
CA SER A 438 -17.41 19.88 0.15
C SER A 438 -16.90 21.32 0.03
N GLY A 439 -16.47 21.70 -1.17
CA GLY A 439 -15.65 22.90 -1.35
C GLY A 439 -14.29 22.75 -0.66
N SER A 440 -13.88 23.78 0.10
CA SER A 440 -12.63 23.77 0.89
C SER A 440 -12.73 23.02 2.23
N VAL A 441 -13.94 22.66 2.67
CA VAL A 441 -14.14 21.94 3.94
C VAL A 441 -13.90 20.45 3.73
N VAL A 442 -13.01 19.86 4.54
CA VAL A 442 -12.71 18.42 4.59
C VAL A 442 -13.14 17.87 5.94
N SER A 443 -13.74 16.67 5.97
CA SER A 443 -14.13 15.96 7.21
C SER A 443 -12.94 15.85 8.17
N LYS A 444 -13.02 16.47 9.36
CA LYS A 444 -11.94 16.43 10.36
C LYS A 444 -11.73 15.01 10.90
N THR A 445 -12.83 14.30 11.15
CA THR A 445 -12.83 12.90 11.57
C THR A 445 -13.00 11.99 10.35
N PRO A 446 -11.98 11.19 9.96
CA PRO A 446 -12.12 10.23 8.87
C PRO A 446 -12.95 9.01 9.28
N LEU A 447 -13.66 8.42 8.33
CA LEU A 447 -14.26 7.09 8.50
C LEU A 447 -13.15 6.04 8.34
N ILE A 448 -12.84 5.31 9.41
CA ILE A 448 -11.89 4.20 9.38
C ILE A 448 -12.64 2.92 8.98
N VAL A 449 -12.12 2.23 7.96
CA VAL A 449 -12.68 0.96 7.45
C VAL A 449 -11.59 -0.10 7.52
N ASN A 450 -11.84 -1.18 8.26
CA ASN A 450 -10.97 -2.34 8.35
C ASN A 450 -11.49 -3.47 7.45
N VAL A 451 -10.76 -3.81 6.41
CA VAL A 451 -11.07 -4.94 5.53
C VAL A 451 -10.40 -6.21 6.06
N ILE A 452 -11.20 -7.22 6.36
CA ILE A 452 -10.74 -8.55 6.78
C ILE A 452 -10.81 -9.54 5.61
N ALA A 453 -10.00 -10.60 5.69
CA ALA A 453 -10.14 -11.73 4.78
C ALA A 453 -11.48 -12.45 5.01
N PRO A 454 -12.07 -13.08 3.98
CA PRO A 454 -13.21 -13.98 4.16
C PRO A 454 -12.83 -15.21 5.00
N ASP A 455 -13.84 -15.78 5.66
CA ASP A 455 -13.71 -17.07 6.33
C ASP A 455 -13.31 -18.17 5.33
N LEU A 456 -12.49 -19.11 5.79
CA LEU A 456 -12.12 -20.29 5.01
C LEU A 456 -13.34 -21.22 4.90
N GLN A 457 -13.75 -21.53 3.67
CA GLN A 457 -14.89 -22.40 3.32
C GLN A 457 -14.45 -23.75 2.74
N GLY A 458 -13.16 -23.88 2.39
CA GLY A 458 -12.58 -25.10 1.84
C GLY A 458 -11.11 -24.90 1.46
N ILE A 459 -10.49 -25.95 0.92
CA ILE A 459 -9.13 -25.91 0.37
C ILE A 459 -9.03 -26.77 -0.90
N ALA A 460 -8.00 -26.53 -1.71
CA ALA A 460 -7.59 -27.38 -2.83
C ALA A 460 -6.06 -27.55 -2.84
N ILE A 461 -5.55 -28.62 -3.45
CA ILE A 461 -4.11 -28.89 -3.60
C ILE A 461 -3.64 -28.46 -4.98
N SER A 462 -2.63 -27.58 -5.03
CA SER A 462 -1.98 -27.10 -6.26
C SER A 462 -0.59 -27.71 -6.47
N GLY A 463 -0.02 -27.53 -7.67
CA GLY A 463 1.27 -28.10 -8.08
C GLY A 463 1.13 -29.19 -9.15
N PRO A 464 2.22 -29.90 -9.50
CA PRO A 464 2.21 -30.95 -10.54
C PRO A 464 1.32 -32.16 -10.18
N GLU A 465 1.04 -33.01 -11.16
CA GLU A 465 0.29 -34.27 -11.01
C GLU A 465 1.18 -35.52 -11.14
N ARG A 466 2.42 -35.35 -11.62
CA ARG A 466 3.38 -36.44 -11.84
C ARG A 466 4.72 -36.07 -11.22
N VAL A 467 5.42 -37.06 -10.66
CA VAL A 467 6.78 -36.92 -10.12
C VAL A 467 7.66 -38.05 -10.65
N VAL A 468 8.90 -37.76 -11.02
CA VAL A 468 9.84 -38.80 -11.43
C VAL A 468 10.36 -39.55 -10.20
N ARG A 469 10.48 -40.89 -10.28
CA ARG A 469 11.04 -41.74 -9.22
C ARG A 469 12.44 -41.27 -8.81
N GLY A 470 12.64 -41.01 -7.52
CA GLY A 470 13.85 -40.42 -6.93
C GLY A 470 13.88 -38.88 -6.99
N GLY A 471 12.96 -38.25 -7.70
CA GLY A 471 12.76 -36.81 -7.74
C GLY A 471 11.73 -36.32 -6.72
N SER A 472 11.58 -34.99 -6.67
CA SER A 472 10.68 -34.30 -5.75
C SER A 472 9.93 -33.17 -6.47
N ILE A 473 8.70 -32.91 -6.05
CA ILE A 473 7.86 -31.78 -6.47
C ILE A 473 7.31 -31.04 -5.26
N THR A 474 7.02 -29.76 -5.40
CA THR A 474 6.31 -28.98 -4.37
C THR A 474 4.82 -28.93 -4.69
N LEU A 475 4.00 -29.25 -3.70
CA LEU A 475 2.55 -29.05 -3.69
C LEU A 475 2.20 -27.87 -2.78
N GLY A 476 1.20 -27.10 -3.18
CA GLY A 476 0.67 -25.99 -2.40
C GLY A 476 -0.76 -26.27 -1.93
N VAL A 477 -1.24 -25.50 -0.96
CA VAL A 477 -2.66 -25.41 -0.64
C VAL A 477 -3.19 -24.07 -1.13
N VAL A 478 -4.34 -24.09 -1.80
CA VAL A 478 -5.10 -22.92 -2.21
C VAL A 478 -6.36 -22.85 -1.33
N PRO A 479 -6.61 -21.74 -0.61
CA PRO A 479 -7.83 -21.56 0.15
C PRO A 479 -9.05 -21.40 -0.77
N ILE A 480 -10.24 -21.67 -0.24
CA ILE A 480 -11.53 -21.38 -0.90
C ILE A 480 -12.36 -20.53 0.07
N PRO A 481 -12.78 -19.30 -0.29
CA PRO A 481 -12.36 -18.55 -1.48
C PRO A 481 -10.84 -18.27 -1.50
N GLY A 482 -10.31 -17.95 -2.69
CA GLY A 482 -8.85 -17.89 -2.98
C GLY A 482 -8.05 -16.84 -2.20
N ASP A 483 -8.73 -16.00 -1.42
CA ASP A 483 -8.20 -14.91 -0.60
C ASP A 483 -8.56 -15.04 0.90
N ALA A 484 -9.21 -16.14 1.31
CA ALA A 484 -9.34 -16.50 2.72
C ALA A 484 -7.96 -16.87 3.30
N ILE A 485 -7.74 -16.58 4.60
CA ILE A 485 -6.45 -16.88 5.24
C ILE A 485 -6.38 -18.35 5.65
N SER A 486 -5.58 -19.13 4.94
CA SER A 486 -5.22 -20.51 5.31
C SER A 486 -4.10 -20.55 6.36
N GLY A 487 -4.31 -21.31 7.43
CA GLY A 487 -3.22 -21.72 8.34
C GLY A 487 -2.26 -22.74 7.70
N PRO A 488 -1.23 -23.21 8.44
CA PRO A 488 -0.29 -24.22 7.95
C PRO A 488 -1.01 -25.54 7.65
N ALA A 489 -0.65 -26.16 6.52
CA ALA A 489 -1.24 -27.41 6.07
C ALA A 489 -0.58 -28.64 6.70
N ILE A 490 -1.40 -29.53 7.25
CA ILE A 490 -1.01 -30.90 7.62
C ILE A 490 -1.13 -31.75 6.36
N TRP A 491 -0.08 -32.49 6.01
CA TRP A 491 -0.03 -33.31 4.80
C TRP A 491 -0.03 -34.81 5.14
N SER A 492 -0.61 -35.61 4.24
CA SER A 492 -0.63 -37.07 4.33
C SER A 492 -0.45 -37.72 2.97
N SER A 493 -0.01 -38.98 2.96
CA SER A 493 0.03 -39.85 1.79
C SER A 493 -0.66 -41.15 2.15
N ASN A 494 -1.58 -41.64 1.30
CA ASN A 494 -2.20 -42.94 1.50
C ASN A 494 -1.25 -44.11 1.16
N ARG A 495 -0.12 -43.83 0.49
CA ARG A 495 0.92 -44.80 0.12
C ARG A 495 2.34 -44.21 0.23
N PRO A 496 2.88 -44.07 1.46
CA PRO A 496 4.24 -43.57 1.70
C PRO A 496 5.36 -44.41 1.04
N ASP A 497 5.05 -45.66 0.69
CA ASP A 497 5.89 -46.60 -0.07
C ASP A 497 6.03 -46.21 -1.57
N ILE A 498 5.03 -45.52 -2.11
CA ILE A 498 5.05 -44.94 -3.47
C ILE A 498 5.62 -43.52 -3.41
N ALA A 499 5.03 -42.64 -2.60
CA ALA A 499 5.57 -41.30 -2.35
C ALA A 499 5.19 -40.79 -0.96
N ASN A 500 6.10 -40.06 -0.32
CA ASN A 500 5.84 -39.36 0.94
C ASN A 500 5.82 -37.84 0.72
N VAL A 501 5.10 -37.12 1.58
CA VAL A 501 4.98 -35.65 1.55
C VAL A 501 5.24 -35.06 2.94
N VAL A 502 6.08 -34.02 3.01
CA VAL A 502 6.45 -33.32 4.24
C VAL A 502 6.46 -31.82 3.97
N GLY A 503 5.61 -31.06 4.66
CA GLY A 503 5.52 -29.60 4.49
C GLY A 503 5.17 -29.13 3.07
N GLY A 504 4.47 -29.96 2.28
CA GLY A 504 4.15 -29.72 0.88
C GLY A 504 5.23 -30.19 -0.10
N GLN A 505 6.44 -30.52 0.36
CA GLN A 505 7.43 -31.19 -0.49
C GLN A 505 7.12 -32.69 -0.58
N LEU A 506 6.84 -33.17 -1.80
CA LEU A 506 6.58 -34.57 -2.11
C LEU A 506 7.81 -35.21 -2.78
N THR A 507 8.12 -36.46 -2.43
CA THR A 507 9.22 -37.24 -3.00
C THR A 507 8.72 -38.63 -3.40
N GLY A 508 8.96 -39.04 -4.65
CA GLY A 508 8.54 -40.35 -5.17
C GLY A 508 9.64 -41.42 -5.03
N PHE A 509 9.30 -42.59 -4.51
CA PHE A 509 10.24 -43.70 -4.25
C PHE A 509 10.02 -44.91 -5.18
N SER A 510 8.75 -45.22 -5.48
CA SER A 510 8.34 -46.39 -6.27
C SER A 510 7.33 -45.96 -7.32
N VAL A 511 7.37 -46.56 -8.52
CA VAL A 511 6.44 -46.23 -9.61
C VAL A 511 5.02 -46.65 -9.23
N GLY A 512 4.02 -45.80 -9.51
CA GLY A 512 2.61 -46.06 -9.24
C GLY A 512 1.82 -44.82 -8.82
N SER A 513 0.52 -45.01 -8.56
CA SER A 513 -0.40 -43.94 -8.16
C SER A 513 -0.57 -43.87 -6.64
N VAL A 514 -0.65 -42.65 -6.11
CA VAL A 514 -0.83 -42.33 -4.68
C VAL A 514 -1.82 -41.18 -4.53
N ILE A 515 -2.59 -41.17 -3.44
CA ILE A 515 -3.46 -40.04 -3.07
C ILE A 515 -2.78 -39.27 -1.93
N ILE A 516 -2.62 -37.97 -2.15
CA ILE A 516 -2.03 -37.02 -1.23
C ILE A 516 -3.13 -36.19 -0.59
N GLY A 517 -3.21 -36.24 0.73
CA GLY A 517 -4.14 -35.43 1.51
C GLY A 517 -3.46 -34.16 2.04
N ALA A 518 -4.24 -33.09 2.14
CA ALA A 518 -3.90 -31.87 2.86
C ALA A 518 -5.07 -31.47 3.77
N SER A 519 -4.77 -30.90 4.94
CA SER A 519 -5.78 -30.35 5.85
C SER A 519 -5.36 -29.03 6.46
N VAL A 520 -6.29 -28.08 6.49
CA VAL A 520 -6.15 -26.75 7.11
C VAL A 520 -7.46 -26.41 7.81
N GLY A 521 -7.41 -26.01 9.09
CA GLY A 521 -8.57 -25.46 9.81
C GLY A 521 -9.76 -26.42 9.96
N GLY A 522 -9.57 -27.73 9.77
CA GLY A 522 -10.64 -28.74 9.75
C GLY A 522 -11.18 -29.08 8.35
N PHE A 523 -10.85 -28.29 7.32
CA PHE A 523 -11.09 -28.66 5.93
C PHE A 523 -10.03 -29.65 5.44
N THR A 524 -10.41 -30.47 4.46
CA THR A 524 -9.52 -31.43 3.79
C THR A 524 -9.61 -31.28 2.27
N ALA A 525 -8.53 -31.63 1.60
CA ALA A 525 -8.49 -31.84 0.16
C ALA A 525 -7.60 -33.05 -0.15
N GLU A 526 -7.89 -33.71 -1.27
CA GLU A 526 -7.10 -34.84 -1.79
C GLU A 526 -6.69 -34.58 -3.23
N LYS A 527 -5.54 -35.13 -3.62
CA LYS A 527 -5.05 -35.09 -5.00
C LYS A 527 -4.34 -36.39 -5.36
N ALA A 528 -4.71 -36.98 -6.50
CA ALA A 528 -3.98 -38.09 -7.08
C ALA A 528 -2.64 -37.60 -7.67
N ILE A 529 -1.55 -38.30 -7.38
CA ILE A 529 -0.22 -38.08 -7.93
C ILE A 529 0.29 -39.40 -8.50
N GLU A 530 0.95 -39.34 -9.66
CA GLU A 530 1.58 -40.49 -10.30
C GLU A 530 3.11 -40.39 -10.17
N VAL A 531 3.73 -41.42 -9.60
CA VAL A 531 5.19 -41.58 -9.64
C VAL A 531 5.55 -42.33 -10.91
N ILE A 532 6.27 -41.67 -11.82
CA ILE A 532 6.68 -42.21 -13.13
C ILE A 532 8.17 -42.61 -13.11
N PRO A 533 8.59 -43.61 -13.92
CA PRO A 533 10.01 -43.89 -14.12
C PRO A 533 10.73 -42.70 -14.79
N PRO A 534 12.03 -42.51 -14.56
CA PRO A 534 12.83 -41.57 -15.35
C PRO A 534 12.90 -42.03 -16.81
N ALA A 535 13.02 -41.07 -17.73
CA ALA A 535 13.18 -41.35 -19.15
C ALA A 535 14.55 -41.98 -19.45
N VAL A 536 14.59 -42.95 -20.36
CA VAL A 536 15.83 -43.53 -20.88
C VAL A 536 16.60 -42.46 -21.67
N SER A 537 17.82 -42.15 -21.26
CA SER A 537 18.73 -41.21 -21.93
C SER A 537 19.94 -41.88 -22.58
N GLY A 538 20.21 -43.15 -22.25
CA GLY A 538 21.25 -43.97 -22.88
C GLY A 538 20.98 -45.46 -22.72
N LEU A 539 21.54 -46.25 -23.64
CA LEU A 539 21.60 -47.72 -23.55
C LEU A 539 23.05 -48.14 -23.79
N ARG A 540 23.58 -49.03 -22.94
CA ARG A 540 24.87 -49.71 -23.14
C ARG A 540 24.61 -51.20 -23.38
N ILE A 541 25.36 -51.82 -24.28
CA ILE A 541 25.37 -53.29 -24.42
C ILE A 541 26.59 -53.83 -23.68
N ASP A 542 26.36 -54.75 -22.75
CA ASP A 542 27.40 -55.49 -22.02
C ASP A 542 27.35 -56.98 -22.38
N GLY A 543 28.52 -57.58 -22.59
CA GLY A 543 28.69 -59.00 -22.96
C GLY A 543 30.07 -59.25 -23.58
N VAL A 544 30.36 -60.49 -24.01
CA VAL A 544 31.59 -60.75 -24.78
C VAL A 544 31.37 -60.43 -26.25
N THR A 545 32.31 -59.69 -26.84
CA THR A 545 32.24 -59.13 -28.20
C THR A 545 33.17 -59.81 -29.20
N SER A 546 33.84 -60.88 -28.77
CA SER A 546 34.72 -61.72 -29.57
C SER A 546 34.36 -63.19 -29.38
N LEU A 547 34.17 -63.91 -30.48
CA LEU A 547 33.82 -65.34 -30.49
C LEU A 547 34.36 -66.04 -31.74
N GLN A 548 34.58 -67.35 -31.66
CA GLN A 548 34.92 -68.16 -32.85
C GLN A 548 33.63 -68.57 -33.58
N VAL A 549 33.72 -68.77 -34.90
CA VAL A 549 32.67 -69.49 -35.65
C VAL A 549 32.44 -70.85 -34.97
N GLY A 550 31.17 -71.20 -34.73
CA GLY A 550 30.77 -72.49 -34.15
C GLY A 550 30.95 -72.65 -32.63
N ALA A 551 31.49 -71.66 -31.91
CA ALA A 551 31.73 -71.76 -30.45
C ALA A 551 30.46 -71.62 -29.56
N GLY A 552 29.28 -71.93 -30.08
CA GLY A 552 28.00 -71.80 -29.38
C GLY A 552 27.41 -70.38 -29.41
N THR A 553 26.73 -69.99 -28.32
CA THR A 553 25.97 -68.74 -28.22
C THR A 553 26.42 -67.90 -27.03
N VAL A 554 26.16 -66.59 -27.10
CA VAL A 554 26.57 -65.59 -26.09
C VAL A 554 25.37 -64.73 -25.70
N GLN A 555 25.10 -64.57 -24.41
CA GLN A 555 24.10 -63.60 -23.96
C GLN A 555 24.70 -62.19 -23.92
N LEU A 556 24.12 -61.26 -24.68
CA LEU A 556 24.30 -59.82 -24.51
C LEU A 556 23.23 -59.27 -23.57
N THR A 557 23.55 -58.21 -22.82
CA THR A 557 22.61 -57.53 -21.91
C THR A 557 22.58 -56.04 -22.22
N ALA A 558 21.42 -55.40 -22.07
CA ALA A 558 21.28 -53.96 -22.26
C ALA A 558 21.09 -53.26 -20.90
N VAL A 559 21.94 -52.28 -20.61
CA VAL A 559 21.89 -51.49 -19.37
C VAL A 559 21.42 -50.07 -19.70
N ALA A 560 20.32 -49.66 -19.09
CA ALA A 560 19.76 -48.33 -19.24
C ALA A 560 20.55 -47.27 -18.45
N SER A 561 20.56 -46.05 -18.97
CA SER A 561 20.93 -44.84 -18.24
C SER A 561 19.72 -43.91 -18.13
N PRO A 562 19.32 -43.48 -16.92
CA PRO A 562 19.73 -44.03 -15.62
C PRO A 562 19.25 -45.50 -15.45
N THR A 563 19.89 -46.25 -14.56
CA THR A 563 19.66 -47.70 -14.38
C THR A 563 18.28 -48.08 -13.83
N ASN A 564 17.49 -47.09 -13.39
CA ASN A 564 16.11 -47.25 -12.93
C ASN A 564 15.07 -46.68 -13.92
N ALA A 565 15.48 -46.33 -15.14
CA ALA A 565 14.57 -45.96 -16.23
C ALA A 565 13.82 -47.19 -16.76
N ASP A 566 12.57 -46.99 -17.18
CA ASP A 566 11.78 -48.02 -17.83
C ASP A 566 12.12 -48.05 -19.33
N THR A 567 12.71 -49.15 -19.79
CA THR A 567 13.04 -49.37 -21.21
C THR A 567 11.87 -49.87 -22.04
N GLY A 568 10.78 -50.32 -21.42
CA GLY A 568 9.75 -51.13 -22.07
C GLY A 568 10.36 -52.35 -22.76
N THR A 569 9.88 -52.64 -23.97
CA THR A 569 10.45 -53.68 -24.83
C THR A 569 11.77 -53.23 -25.44
N LEU A 570 12.78 -54.11 -25.42
CA LEU A 570 14.03 -53.91 -26.13
C LEU A 570 13.96 -54.58 -27.51
N THR A 571 14.46 -53.88 -28.54
CA THR A 571 14.55 -54.40 -29.91
C THR A 571 16.01 -54.54 -30.30
N TRP A 572 16.48 -55.77 -30.49
CA TRP A 572 17.83 -56.11 -30.93
C TRP A 572 17.93 -56.25 -32.45
N SER A 573 19.11 -56.00 -33.02
CA SER A 573 19.42 -56.19 -34.45
C SER A 573 20.92 -56.29 -34.71
N SER A 574 21.31 -56.86 -35.86
CA SER A 574 22.69 -56.91 -36.37
C SER A 574 22.78 -56.24 -37.73
N ASP A 575 23.82 -55.43 -37.96
CA ASP A 575 24.10 -54.81 -39.27
C ASP A 575 24.47 -55.84 -40.35
N ASN A 576 24.94 -57.03 -39.95
CA ASN A 576 25.20 -58.15 -40.83
C ASN A 576 24.97 -59.50 -40.10
N PRO A 577 23.74 -60.06 -40.16
CA PRO A 577 23.41 -61.36 -39.56
C PRO A 577 24.25 -62.53 -40.06
N ASN A 578 24.82 -62.45 -41.27
CA ASN A 578 25.65 -63.53 -41.83
C ASN A 578 27.01 -63.64 -41.13
N ILE A 579 27.50 -62.56 -40.50
CA ILE A 579 28.71 -62.59 -39.66
C ILE A 579 28.31 -63.00 -38.24
N ALA A 580 27.39 -62.24 -37.62
CA ALA A 580 26.78 -62.64 -36.36
C ALA A 580 25.33 -62.19 -36.27
N SER A 581 24.44 -63.11 -35.87
CA SER A 581 23.01 -62.84 -35.65
C SER A 581 22.71 -62.69 -34.17
N VAL A 582 21.73 -61.85 -33.83
CA VAL A 582 21.22 -61.68 -32.46
C VAL A 582 19.71 -61.92 -32.44
N ASP A 583 19.19 -62.61 -31.42
CA ASP A 583 17.77 -62.87 -31.24
C ASP A 583 17.05 -61.74 -30.46
N GLN A 584 15.73 -61.87 -30.27
CA GLN A 584 14.92 -60.90 -29.54
C GLN A 584 15.27 -60.77 -28.05
N ASN A 585 15.98 -61.75 -27.46
CA ASN A 585 16.40 -61.78 -26.07
C ASN A 585 17.85 -61.27 -25.88
N GLY A 586 18.56 -60.95 -26.96
CA GLY A 586 19.97 -60.54 -26.93
C GLY A 586 20.97 -61.71 -27.04
N VAL A 587 20.53 -62.91 -27.41
CA VAL A 587 21.41 -64.06 -27.65
C VAL A 587 22.09 -63.92 -29.01
N LEU A 588 23.42 -63.80 -28.97
CA LEU A 588 24.34 -63.64 -30.09
C LEU A 588 24.89 -64.99 -30.57
N ILE A 589 25.00 -65.18 -31.88
CA ILE A 589 25.56 -66.38 -32.54
C ILE A 589 26.57 -65.95 -33.60
N GLY A 590 27.76 -66.57 -33.60
CA GLY A 590 28.84 -66.30 -34.56
C GLY A 590 28.78 -67.23 -35.78
N ASN A 591 28.32 -66.69 -36.91
CA ASN A 591 27.93 -67.46 -38.09
C ASN A 591 29.05 -67.54 -39.15
N SER A 592 29.83 -66.47 -39.35
CA SER A 592 31.01 -66.48 -40.21
C SER A 592 32.05 -65.45 -39.77
N ALA A 593 33.32 -65.67 -40.14
CA ALA A 593 34.42 -64.81 -39.70
C ALA A 593 34.35 -63.40 -40.32
N GLY A 594 34.49 -62.37 -39.49
CA GLY A 594 34.39 -60.97 -39.88
C GLY A 594 34.05 -60.04 -38.72
N GLN A 595 33.60 -58.83 -39.03
CA GLN A 595 33.11 -57.86 -38.04
C GLN A 595 31.71 -57.35 -38.43
N THR A 596 30.84 -57.21 -37.42
CA THR A 596 29.49 -56.64 -37.53
C THR A 596 29.21 -55.74 -36.33
N THR A 597 28.15 -54.94 -36.37
CA THR A 597 27.68 -54.16 -35.21
C THR A 597 26.33 -54.70 -34.76
N ILE A 598 26.20 -54.95 -33.45
CA ILE A 598 24.94 -55.27 -32.80
C ILE A 598 24.34 -53.98 -32.21
N ARG A 599 23.02 -53.83 -32.33
CA ARG A 599 22.27 -52.65 -31.94
C ARG A 599 21.09 -53.04 -31.05
N VAL A 600 20.80 -52.24 -30.04
CA VAL A 600 19.59 -52.36 -29.20
C VAL A 600 18.90 -51.00 -29.06
N ARG A 601 17.57 -50.97 -29.20
CA ARG A 601 16.74 -49.77 -28.96
C ARG A 601 15.64 -50.06 -27.94
N SER A 602 15.17 -49.02 -27.26
CA SER A 602 14.09 -49.09 -26.27
C SER A 602 12.75 -48.62 -26.86
N SER A 603 11.65 -49.27 -26.50
CA SER A 603 10.31 -48.87 -26.95
C SER A 603 9.80 -47.58 -26.30
N THR A 604 10.30 -47.22 -25.11
CA THR A 604 9.93 -45.98 -24.41
C THR A 604 10.69 -44.76 -24.93
N ASN A 605 11.87 -44.95 -25.52
CA ASN A 605 12.58 -43.90 -26.25
C ASN A 605 13.34 -44.46 -27.48
N ALA A 606 12.64 -44.59 -28.61
CA ALA A 606 13.19 -45.11 -29.86
C ALA A 606 14.34 -44.27 -30.48
N SER A 607 14.60 -43.06 -29.96
CA SER A 607 15.76 -42.24 -30.36
C SER A 607 17.06 -42.63 -29.64
N VAL A 608 16.97 -43.42 -28.57
CA VAL A 608 18.13 -43.94 -27.83
C VAL A 608 18.47 -45.34 -28.30
N GLU A 609 19.76 -45.54 -28.59
CA GLU A 609 20.31 -46.76 -29.14
C GLU A 609 21.63 -47.11 -28.43
N GLY A 610 21.78 -48.36 -28.03
CA GLY A 610 23.06 -48.94 -27.64
C GLY A 610 23.65 -49.68 -28.84
N VAL A 611 24.95 -49.51 -29.08
CA VAL A 611 25.67 -50.18 -30.17
C VAL A 611 26.94 -50.84 -29.65
N VAL A 612 27.29 -52.00 -30.19
CA VAL A 612 28.56 -52.67 -29.88
C VAL A 612 29.13 -53.39 -31.11
N PRO A 613 30.42 -53.21 -31.44
CA PRO A 613 31.07 -54.00 -32.48
C PRO A 613 31.30 -55.43 -31.97
N VAL A 614 31.03 -56.41 -32.83
CA VAL A 614 31.30 -57.83 -32.61
C VAL A 614 32.29 -58.32 -33.65
N THR A 615 33.34 -59.00 -33.20
CA THR A 615 34.29 -59.70 -34.05
C THR A 615 34.05 -61.20 -33.96
N VAL A 616 33.81 -61.85 -35.09
CA VAL A 616 33.80 -63.30 -35.19
C VAL A 616 35.11 -63.72 -35.86
N THR A 617 35.90 -64.55 -35.20
CA THR A 617 37.13 -65.09 -35.77
C THR A 617 36.90 -66.47 -36.37
N ALA A 618 37.65 -66.81 -37.41
CA ALA A 618 37.63 -68.16 -37.97
C ALA A 618 38.25 -69.13 -36.95
N GLN A 619 37.60 -70.28 -36.74
CA GLN A 619 38.18 -71.37 -35.98
C GLN A 619 39.52 -71.77 -36.62
N THR A 620 40.61 -71.63 -35.88
CA THR A 620 41.93 -72.09 -36.32
C THR A 620 41.94 -73.62 -36.36
N PRO A 621 42.31 -74.26 -37.48
CA PRO A 621 42.51 -75.70 -37.51
C PRO A 621 43.50 -76.15 -36.42
N PRO A 622 43.34 -77.34 -35.83
CA PRO A 622 44.33 -77.89 -34.91
C PRO A 622 45.69 -78.04 -35.63
N PRO A 623 46.81 -77.94 -34.90
CA PRO A 623 48.12 -78.23 -35.48
C PRO A 623 48.22 -79.72 -35.81
N VAL A 624 48.93 -80.05 -36.90
CA VAL A 624 49.29 -81.43 -37.23
C VAL A 624 50.23 -81.97 -36.14
N THR A 625 49.80 -83.01 -35.42
CA THR A 625 50.58 -83.69 -34.37
C THR A 625 51.20 -85.00 -34.86
N GLY A 626 50.68 -85.58 -35.94
CA GLY A 626 51.21 -86.78 -36.60
C GLY A 626 50.80 -86.85 -38.07
N LEU A 627 51.26 -87.90 -38.77
CA LEU A 627 50.84 -88.23 -40.13
C LEU A 627 50.31 -89.67 -40.16
N ARG A 628 49.43 -90.00 -41.11
CA ARG A 628 49.00 -91.37 -41.41
C ARG A 628 49.16 -91.63 -42.91
N ILE A 629 49.98 -92.60 -43.29
CA ILE A 629 50.04 -93.10 -44.68
C ILE A 629 48.75 -93.86 -44.97
N ILE A 630 48.22 -93.68 -46.19
CA ILE A 630 47.00 -94.32 -46.67
C ILE A 630 47.26 -94.90 -48.06
N GLY A 631 46.62 -96.02 -48.35
CA GLY A 631 46.83 -96.84 -49.54
C GLY A 631 47.01 -98.30 -49.13
N GLU A 632 46.56 -99.21 -49.97
CA GLU A 632 46.78 -100.64 -49.74
C GLU A 632 48.28 -100.94 -49.83
N SER A 633 48.80 -101.62 -48.81
CA SER A 633 50.16 -102.17 -48.83
C SER A 633 50.05 -103.68 -48.98
N PRO A 634 50.19 -104.24 -50.20
CA PRO A 634 50.24 -105.69 -50.37
C PRO A 634 51.42 -106.25 -49.56
N ALA A 635 51.19 -107.35 -48.84
CA ALA A 635 52.23 -107.97 -48.00
C ALA A 635 53.49 -108.37 -48.78
N VAL A 636 53.32 -108.60 -50.08
CA VAL A 636 54.37 -108.76 -51.10
C VAL A 636 53.90 -108.06 -52.38
N ILE A 637 54.80 -107.33 -53.04
CA ILE A 637 54.60 -106.85 -54.43
C ILE A 637 55.62 -107.47 -55.39
N THR A 638 55.22 -107.62 -56.64
CA THR A 638 56.11 -108.08 -57.73
C THR A 638 56.86 -106.90 -58.36
N SER A 639 57.96 -107.17 -59.07
CA SER A 639 58.87 -106.15 -59.64
C SER A 639 58.22 -105.14 -60.61
N ASN A 640 56.99 -105.38 -61.04
CA ASN A 640 56.29 -104.58 -62.05
C ASN A 640 55.11 -103.78 -61.47
N GLN A 641 54.82 -103.91 -60.17
CA GLN A 641 53.69 -103.25 -59.52
C GLN A 641 54.13 -101.95 -58.85
N ILE A 642 53.53 -100.83 -59.26
CA ILE A 642 53.68 -99.52 -58.60
C ILE A 642 52.67 -99.44 -57.44
N ILE A 643 53.09 -98.87 -56.31
CA ILE A 643 52.18 -98.47 -55.22
C ILE A 643 52.09 -96.94 -55.23
N ASP A 644 50.88 -96.39 -55.19
CA ASP A 644 50.65 -94.97 -54.93
C ASP A 644 50.20 -94.80 -53.47
N TYR A 645 51.06 -94.20 -52.63
CA TYR A 645 50.71 -93.84 -51.25
C TYR A 645 50.22 -92.38 -51.15
N ASP A 646 49.15 -92.19 -50.39
CA ASP A 646 48.67 -90.88 -49.93
C ASP A 646 48.94 -90.69 -48.43
N VAL A 647 48.67 -89.51 -47.90
CA VAL A 647 48.92 -89.17 -46.48
C VAL A 647 47.88 -88.19 -45.92
N GLU A 648 47.25 -88.57 -44.82
CA GLU A 648 46.42 -87.67 -44.01
C GLU A 648 47.20 -87.08 -42.82
N PRO A 649 46.85 -85.87 -42.36
CA PRO A 649 47.29 -85.35 -41.09
C PRO A 649 46.59 -86.07 -39.93
N VAL A 650 47.22 -86.04 -38.75
CA VAL A 650 46.59 -86.38 -37.48
C VAL A 650 46.64 -85.14 -36.58
N PRO A 651 45.52 -84.67 -36.00
CA PRO A 651 44.14 -85.11 -36.26
C PRO A 651 43.68 -84.73 -37.69
N ALA A 652 42.60 -85.36 -38.18
CA ALA A 652 42.18 -85.26 -39.59
C ALA A 652 41.69 -83.85 -39.99
N GLU A 653 41.25 -83.04 -39.02
CA GLU A 653 40.80 -81.66 -39.22
C GLU A 653 41.96 -80.66 -39.29
N ALA A 654 43.20 -81.10 -39.05
CA ALA A 654 44.39 -80.25 -39.19
C ALA A 654 44.71 -79.99 -40.67
N GLN A 655 45.20 -78.80 -41.00
CA GLN A 655 45.58 -78.48 -42.38
C GLN A 655 46.96 -79.09 -42.71
N LEU A 656 46.98 -80.12 -43.56
CA LEU A 656 48.23 -80.72 -44.03
C LEU A 656 49.04 -79.74 -44.91
N GLY A 657 50.33 -79.61 -44.61
CA GLY A 657 51.30 -78.83 -45.39
C GLY A 657 51.96 -79.65 -46.50
N PRO A 658 52.98 -79.11 -47.20
CA PRO A 658 53.77 -79.89 -48.14
C PRO A 658 54.44 -81.07 -47.43
N VAL A 659 54.44 -82.24 -48.06
CA VAL A 659 55.08 -83.46 -47.57
C VAL A 659 56.23 -83.86 -48.48
N ARG A 660 57.23 -84.55 -47.92
CA ARG A 660 58.29 -85.22 -48.67
C ARG A 660 58.31 -86.71 -48.37
N TRP A 661 58.51 -87.52 -49.41
CA TRP A 661 58.66 -88.97 -49.32
C TRP A 661 60.11 -89.40 -49.52
N THR A 662 60.54 -90.45 -48.81
CA THR A 662 61.89 -91.03 -48.93
C THR A 662 61.85 -92.55 -48.81
N SER A 663 62.70 -93.24 -49.57
CA SER A 663 62.94 -94.67 -49.43
C SER A 663 64.15 -94.93 -48.53
N SER A 664 64.07 -95.92 -47.63
CA SER A 664 65.23 -96.35 -46.83
C SER A 664 66.31 -97.06 -47.66
N ASN A 665 65.99 -97.51 -48.88
CA ASN A 665 66.95 -98.09 -49.82
C ASN A 665 66.43 -98.02 -51.27
N GLU A 666 66.88 -97.01 -52.01
CA GLU A 666 66.54 -96.81 -53.43
C GLU A 666 66.99 -97.95 -54.37
N SER A 667 67.91 -98.82 -53.93
CA SER A 667 68.27 -100.02 -54.71
C SER A 667 67.24 -101.15 -54.60
N ILE A 668 66.30 -101.08 -53.65
CA ILE A 668 65.18 -102.02 -53.49
C ILE A 668 63.91 -101.41 -54.08
N ALA A 669 63.55 -100.18 -53.68
CA ALA A 669 62.49 -99.40 -54.32
C ALA A 669 62.80 -97.90 -54.28
N THR A 670 62.51 -97.17 -55.36
CA THR A 670 62.49 -95.70 -55.35
C THR A 670 61.11 -95.20 -54.95
N VAL A 671 61.01 -93.96 -54.46
CA VAL A 671 59.73 -93.27 -54.23
C VAL A 671 59.81 -91.86 -54.77
N ASN A 672 58.75 -91.38 -55.42
CA ASN A 672 58.65 -90.00 -55.87
C ASN A 672 58.51 -89.07 -54.64
N PRO A 673 59.48 -88.19 -54.36
CA PRO A 673 59.49 -87.40 -53.14
C PRO A 673 58.30 -86.45 -53.00
N GLY A 674 57.61 -86.09 -54.10
CA GLY A 674 56.46 -85.20 -54.10
C GLY A 674 55.09 -85.85 -54.30
N THR A 675 55.01 -87.17 -54.58
CA THR A 675 53.72 -87.83 -54.90
C THR A 675 53.49 -89.19 -54.23
N GLY A 676 54.41 -89.68 -53.38
CA GLY A 676 54.25 -90.96 -52.67
C GLY A 676 54.31 -92.22 -53.54
N GLN A 677 54.45 -92.07 -54.87
CA GLN A 677 54.51 -93.17 -55.83
C GLN A 677 55.80 -93.98 -55.66
N VAL A 678 55.69 -95.26 -55.31
CA VAL A 678 56.78 -96.21 -55.06
C VAL A 678 56.97 -97.11 -56.28
N GLN A 679 58.19 -97.20 -56.81
CA GLN A 679 58.54 -98.08 -57.91
C GLN A 679 59.57 -99.15 -57.47
N PRO A 680 59.28 -100.45 -57.65
CA PRO A 680 60.22 -101.53 -57.38
C PRO A 680 61.49 -101.46 -58.24
N VAL A 681 62.60 -101.92 -57.68
CA VAL A 681 63.91 -102.00 -58.35
C VAL A 681 64.54 -103.39 -58.18
N ASN A 682 64.57 -103.95 -56.96
CA ASN A 682 65.06 -105.30 -56.66
C ASN A 682 64.24 -105.94 -55.52
N GLY A 683 64.32 -107.27 -55.41
CA GLY A 683 63.74 -108.01 -54.29
C GLY A 683 64.39 -107.67 -52.94
N GLY A 684 63.58 -107.50 -51.90
CA GLY A 684 63.99 -107.11 -50.56
C GLY A 684 62.88 -106.38 -49.80
N VAL A 685 63.16 -106.03 -48.54
CA VAL A 685 62.26 -105.19 -47.71
C VAL A 685 62.82 -103.78 -47.63
N VAL A 686 61.96 -102.78 -47.78
CA VAL A 686 62.31 -101.35 -47.72
C VAL A 686 61.24 -100.58 -46.94
N THR A 687 61.65 -99.56 -46.20
CA THR A 687 60.73 -98.65 -45.50
C THR A 687 60.57 -97.37 -46.29
N ILE A 688 59.33 -97.05 -46.63
CA ILE A 688 58.94 -95.77 -47.24
C ILE A 688 58.47 -94.86 -46.11
N SER A 689 59.03 -93.66 -46.04
CA SER A 689 58.77 -92.69 -44.97
C SER A 689 58.26 -91.37 -45.54
N VAL A 690 57.24 -90.79 -44.92
CA VAL A 690 56.73 -89.46 -45.24
C VAL A 690 56.97 -88.48 -44.09
N PHE A 691 57.43 -87.28 -44.42
CA PHE A 691 57.69 -86.19 -43.48
C PHE A 691 56.89 -84.96 -43.86
N LEU A 692 56.39 -84.22 -42.87
CA LEU A 692 55.85 -82.88 -43.06
C LEU A 692 57.00 -81.89 -43.24
N ASP A 693 57.07 -81.19 -44.37
CA ASP A 693 58.21 -80.32 -44.68
C ASP A 693 58.13 -78.98 -43.92
N GLY A 694 59.30 -78.52 -43.44
CA GLY A 694 59.43 -77.28 -42.66
C GLY A 694 58.95 -77.32 -41.21
N VAL A 695 58.25 -78.38 -40.76
CA VAL A 695 57.70 -78.49 -39.40
C VAL A 695 58.52 -79.46 -38.56
N ALA A 696 59.26 -78.93 -37.57
CA ALA A 696 60.02 -79.76 -36.63
C ALA A 696 59.12 -80.29 -35.50
N GLY A 697 59.26 -81.57 -35.16
CA GLY A 697 58.58 -82.22 -34.02
C GLY A 697 57.43 -83.14 -34.38
N VAL A 698 56.91 -83.10 -35.61
CA VAL A 698 55.96 -84.11 -36.12
C VAL A 698 56.73 -85.38 -36.48
N PRO A 699 56.36 -86.57 -35.94
CA PRO A 699 57.02 -87.83 -36.31
C PRO A 699 56.66 -88.22 -37.75
N PRO A 700 57.60 -88.78 -38.53
CA PRO A 700 57.28 -89.31 -39.84
C PRO A 700 56.38 -90.55 -39.73
N ALA A 701 55.43 -90.69 -40.65
CA ALA A 701 54.74 -91.95 -40.85
C ALA A 701 55.57 -92.86 -41.78
N THR A 702 55.48 -94.17 -41.57
CA THR A 702 56.31 -95.16 -42.27
C THR A 702 55.51 -96.38 -42.70
N ALA A 703 55.69 -96.83 -43.93
CA ALA A 703 55.14 -98.08 -44.46
C ALA A 703 56.29 -99.02 -44.87
N SER A 704 56.16 -100.32 -44.60
CA SER A 704 57.13 -101.33 -45.01
C SER A 704 56.63 -102.03 -46.27
N VAL A 705 57.47 -102.05 -47.31
CA VAL A 705 57.18 -102.66 -48.61
C VAL A 705 58.13 -103.84 -48.83
N THR A 706 57.57 -105.00 -49.16
CA THR A 706 58.32 -106.22 -49.48
C THR A 706 58.21 -106.50 -50.98
N ILE A 707 59.33 -106.49 -51.69
CA ILE A 707 59.40 -106.86 -53.11
C ILE A 707 59.97 -108.27 -53.23
N GLU A 708 59.31 -109.13 -54.01
CA GLU A 708 59.85 -110.45 -54.35
C GLU A 708 60.95 -110.37 -55.44
N PRO A 709 62.06 -111.12 -55.31
CA PRO A 709 63.08 -111.19 -56.35
C PRO A 709 62.56 -111.96 -57.58
N ALA A 710 62.77 -111.40 -58.77
CA ALA A 710 62.34 -112.02 -60.03
C ALA A 710 62.96 -113.42 -60.22
N ILE A 711 62.12 -114.45 -60.27
CA ILE A 711 62.55 -115.85 -60.28
C ILE A 711 63.09 -116.24 -61.66
N SER A 712 64.41 -116.45 -61.76
CA SER A 712 65.08 -116.91 -62.99
C SER A 712 65.33 -118.44 -62.93
N GLY A 713 64.30 -119.23 -63.25
CA GLY A 713 64.37 -120.71 -63.34
C GLY A 713 64.00 -121.24 -64.74
N PRO A 714 64.62 -122.32 -65.24
CA PRO A 714 64.46 -122.77 -66.64
C PRO A 714 63.40 -123.86 -66.87
N ASP A 715 63.10 -124.03 -68.16
CA ASP A 715 62.28 -125.07 -68.81
C ASP A 715 62.40 -126.50 -68.27
N LEU A 716 61.30 -126.96 -67.66
CA LEU A 716 60.67 -128.29 -67.75
C LEU A 716 59.14 -128.04 -67.60
N GLY A 717 58.19 -128.77 -68.16
CA GLY A 717 58.20 -130.09 -68.78
C GLY A 717 56.97 -130.87 -68.28
N ALA A 718 55.84 -130.80 -68.99
CA ALA A 718 54.55 -131.43 -68.62
C ALA A 718 54.63 -132.98 -68.57
N PRO A 719 53.70 -133.75 -67.94
CA PRO A 719 52.27 -133.89 -68.36
C PRO A 719 51.25 -134.30 -67.25
N VAL A 720 50.04 -134.79 -67.66
CA VAL A 720 48.99 -135.54 -66.87
C VAL A 720 48.10 -134.64 -66.00
N GLU A 721 46.79 -134.43 -66.24
CA GLU A 721 45.57 -135.30 -66.32
C GLU A 721 44.95 -135.66 -64.95
N GLY A 722 43.61 -135.79 -64.91
CA GLY A 722 42.75 -135.81 -63.71
C GLY A 722 42.00 -134.47 -63.56
N ASP A 723 40.75 -134.28 -63.97
CA ASP A 723 39.59 -135.18 -64.22
C ASP A 723 38.86 -135.63 -62.94
N ASP A 724 37.52 -135.66 -63.01
CA ASP A 724 36.53 -135.81 -61.93
C ASP A 724 36.55 -134.70 -60.81
N SER A 725 35.44 -134.28 -60.19
CA SER A 725 34.04 -134.72 -60.30
C SER A 725 33.01 -133.59 -60.13
N ASP A 726 31.76 -133.95 -60.46
CA ASP A 726 30.48 -133.43 -59.93
C ASP A 726 30.44 -133.40 -58.37
N ASP A 727 29.46 -132.85 -57.63
CA ASP A 727 28.12 -132.28 -57.93
C ASP A 727 27.65 -131.43 -56.70
N ASP A 728 26.34 -131.11 -56.61
CA ASP A 728 25.53 -130.80 -55.39
C ASP A 728 25.72 -129.49 -54.56
N ASP A 729 24.65 -128.67 -54.55
CA ASP A 729 23.73 -128.32 -53.44
C ASP A 729 24.19 -128.07 -51.96
N GLY A 730 23.46 -127.14 -51.29
CA GLY A 730 23.55 -126.78 -49.85
C GLY A 730 24.28 -125.43 -49.64
N ASP A 731 23.72 -124.35 -49.08
CA ASP A 731 22.87 -124.13 -47.88
C ASP A 731 23.54 -124.47 -46.54
N GLY A 732 23.53 -123.51 -45.59
CA GLY A 732 23.97 -123.69 -44.19
C GLY A 732 25.31 -123.06 -43.77
N SER A 733 25.28 -121.80 -43.30
CA SER A 733 26.08 -121.26 -42.16
C SER A 733 25.53 -119.83 -41.87
N GLU A 734 25.00 -119.47 -40.70
CA GLU A 734 25.45 -119.61 -39.29
C GLU A 734 26.54 -118.59 -38.89
N ASN A 735 26.06 -117.51 -38.24
CA ASN A 735 26.37 -117.07 -36.86
C ASN A 735 27.81 -116.79 -36.39
N GLU A 736 27.86 -116.25 -35.17
CA GLU A 736 29.02 -116.06 -34.28
C GLU A 736 29.98 -114.89 -34.69
N GLU A 737 30.43 -114.00 -33.80
CA GLU A 737 30.14 -113.84 -32.35
C GLU A 737 30.47 -112.41 -31.86
N GLU A 738 30.62 -112.22 -30.53
CA GLU A 738 31.12 -111.02 -29.80
C GLU A 738 30.17 -109.79 -29.79
N GLU A 739 29.50 -109.36 -28.70
CA GLU A 739 29.84 -109.09 -27.28
C GLU A 739 30.11 -107.59 -26.99
N GLU A 740 29.18 -106.92 -26.31
CA GLU A 740 29.45 -105.85 -25.32
C GLU A 740 28.43 -105.97 -24.16
N GLU A 741 28.93 -106.12 -22.93
CA GLU A 741 28.19 -106.18 -21.63
C GLU A 741 27.65 -104.79 -21.21
N GLU A 742 26.47 -104.65 -20.57
CA GLU A 742 26.20 -104.62 -19.09
C GLU A 742 27.08 -103.62 -18.28
N GLU A 743 26.66 -102.98 -17.17
CA GLU A 743 25.53 -103.18 -16.23
C GLU A 743 24.29 -102.25 -16.49
N GLU A 744 23.88 -101.45 -15.49
CA GLU A 744 22.48 -101.01 -15.19
C GLU A 744 22.41 -99.48 -14.79
N GLU A 745 21.40 -98.84 -14.16
CA GLU A 745 20.30 -99.28 -13.26
C GLU A 745 19.12 -98.25 -13.18
N ASP A 746 17.91 -98.77 -12.93
CA ASP A 746 16.79 -98.23 -12.12
C ASP A 746 15.79 -97.09 -12.54
N ASP A 747 14.54 -97.56 -12.73
CA ASP A 747 13.30 -97.29 -11.94
C ASP A 747 12.44 -96.00 -12.12
N ASP A 748 11.49 -96.13 -13.06
CA ASP A 748 10.02 -96.14 -12.80
C ASP A 748 9.22 -94.82 -12.49
N ARG A 749 7.90 -94.94 -12.65
CA ARG A 749 6.78 -94.09 -12.16
C ARG A 749 6.53 -92.74 -12.83
N GLY A 750 5.80 -92.81 -13.96
CA GLY A 750 4.64 -91.92 -14.15
C GLY A 750 3.42 -92.43 -13.35
N PRO A 751 2.17 -92.01 -13.67
CA PRO A 751 1.74 -90.84 -14.45
C PRO A 751 0.91 -89.88 -13.56
N PHE A 752 0.29 -88.82 -14.11
CA PHE A 752 -1.15 -88.56 -13.91
C PHE A 752 -1.72 -87.47 -14.83
N ASN A 753 -3.06 -87.48 -14.96
CA ASN A 753 -3.89 -86.67 -15.86
C ASN A 753 -4.51 -85.46 -15.10
N GLY A 754 -4.87 -84.33 -15.74
CA GLY A 754 -5.57 -83.26 -14.99
C GLY A 754 -5.94 -81.90 -15.63
N ILE A 755 -7.04 -81.86 -16.40
CA ILE A 755 -8.19 -80.93 -16.21
C ILE A 755 -8.06 -79.39 -16.47
N LEU A 756 -8.73 -78.96 -17.56
CA LEU A 756 -9.60 -77.78 -17.81
C LEU A 756 -9.32 -76.33 -17.32
N GLY A 757 -9.76 -75.37 -18.17
CA GLY A 757 -10.35 -74.06 -17.77
C GLY A 757 -9.41 -72.85 -17.88
N ALA A 758 -9.39 -71.99 -18.90
CA ALA A 758 -10.41 -71.37 -19.78
C ALA A 758 -11.16 -70.15 -19.19
N ILE A 759 -11.52 -69.21 -20.09
CA ILE A 759 -12.43 -68.03 -19.96
C ILE A 759 -11.77 -66.65 -19.68
N PHE A 760 -12.03 -65.72 -20.60
CA PHE A 760 -11.87 -64.26 -20.48
C PHE A 760 -13.00 -63.64 -19.61
N GLY A 761 -12.72 -62.56 -18.86
CA GLY A 761 -13.79 -61.74 -18.26
C GLY A 761 -13.32 -60.38 -17.72
N ARG A 762 -13.94 -59.29 -18.21
CA ARG A 762 -13.92 -57.95 -17.57
C ARG A 762 -14.66 -58.01 -16.22
N ASN A 763 -14.42 -57.13 -15.24
CA ASN A 763 -14.35 -55.66 -15.27
C ASN A 763 -13.32 -55.12 -14.27
#